data_AF-A0AA36HU23-F1
#
_entry.id   AF-A0AA36HU23-F1
#
_cell.length_a   1.000
_cell.length_b   1.000
_cell.length_c   1.000
_cell.angle_alpha   90.00
_cell.angle_beta   90.00
_cell.angle_gamma   90.00
#
_symmetry.space_group_name_H-M   'P 1'
#
loop_
_entity.id
_entity.type
_entity.pdbx_description
1 polymer ?
#
loop_
_entity_poly.entity_id
_entity_poly.type
_entity_poly.pdbx_seq_one_letter_code
_entity_poly.pdbx_strand_id
1 'polypeptide(L)'
;MAPKGREDGLEMKRRRSYPTVPNKKPCLEDPASLVRPSRHACLANLEEAVDKLLDVSESGRELLRLLVKGSLCSPPQERHKIQVAGAQLAAEAFQSGKEALQFECEEAATEAEKYRDMVQAKAKDLKDTKKEFVAAAAAFRSAKAVFLEDNKSLQIARKTLDQATEELTNHRSALKEVTGSKEELELAVHRHMPAILNGSCELQLHADAVGPLLARIPEESLKNAAASSLKLEPEKRGAFDNAVLQQLNSTFSKLLEAVPSAEEEQLEVEEAEKVEATASLAFAEARRQQAQSAHALRLAELDLRQAQGHEGQAAELLKEAEQELACGERQLEAARDSLREFQSGPMASLKVLEEDPKDVVPESPKVKQASEPISAQARVSLAEGLPATAFTLQVSKLCDCRMPAHKLGGRRQRCLKIAHILLMLRCKAAIGRGWHWQKLPPTVAREVSRVLLRLMRRLLCRRSEAMDADLAEQQLTQWLWEWLDLTQDDRLSLTATAVKGFAGLPLQVQARHLALLIDIKLATFRMEQDVAEDATEANDIERCARGVRVYQLLLAALTPLADDELDSIGQAAVGEFQALVSPLGMARVVLRLSPYRRRQLTHILVRDEIMEELSALRLGRALTALDSMLGTETLDAVLTGMDAAVSVGSGVLGVGSGILAAGANVLDSLGTLGNASMDLGIYPALFPLADEGPTQETATVPAMSEPHAELSRADACVASGPTDQHDFL
;
A
#
# COMPACT_ATOMS: atom_id res chain seq x y z
N MET A 1 23.18 37.53 -5.21
CA MET A 1 22.61 37.34 -3.86
C MET A 1 22.37 35.85 -3.67
N ALA A 2 23.16 35.18 -2.82
CA ALA A 2 23.05 33.74 -2.57
C ALA A 2 22.05 33.47 -1.43
N PRO A 3 21.21 32.42 -1.50
CA PRO A 3 20.28 32.12 -0.42
C PRO A 3 21.00 31.34 0.70
N LYS A 4 20.91 31.86 1.92
CA LYS A 4 21.27 31.18 3.17
C LYS A 4 20.36 29.95 3.33
N GLY A 5 20.94 28.75 3.26
CA GLY A 5 20.28 27.52 3.68
C GLY A 5 20.05 27.54 5.19
N ARG A 6 18.77 27.51 5.59
CA ARG A 6 18.36 27.17 6.96
C ARG A 6 18.48 25.65 7.11
N GLU A 7 19.45 25.22 7.90
CA GLU A 7 19.46 23.89 8.49
C GLU A 7 18.43 23.87 9.63
N ASP A 8 17.22 23.42 9.33
CA ASP A 8 16.22 23.13 10.36
C ASP A 8 16.60 21.81 11.05
N GLY A 9 17.19 21.96 12.24
CA GLY A 9 17.46 20.89 13.18
C GLY A 9 16.17 20.21 13.64
N LEU A 10 15.93 19.01 13.13
CA LEU A 10 14.99 18.04 13.68
C LEU A 10 15.75 17.01 14.51
N GLU A 11 16.37 17.47 15.58
CA GLU A 11 16.92 16.61 16.63
C GLU A 11 15.76 16.21 17.58
N MET A 12 15.01 15.18 17.19
CA MET A 12 13.85 14.71 17.94
C MET A 12 14.30 13.98 19.22
N LYS A 13 14.28 14.70 20.34
CA LYS A 13 14.31 14.19 21.71
C LYS A 13 13.29 13.06 21.91
N ARG A 14 13.72 11.80 21.80
CA ARG A 14 13.05 10.64 22.42
C ARG A 14 14.06 9.81 23.21
N ARG A 15 14.66 10.42 24.24
CA ARG A 15 15.19 9.66 25.38
C ARG A 15 13.99 9.11 26.16
N ARG A 16 13.55 7.89 25.84
CA ARG A 16 12.79 7.08 26.80
C ARG A 16 13.75 6.73 27.92
N SER A 17 13.56 7.37 29.08
CA SER A 17 14.16 6.93 30.33
C SER A 17 13.72 5.49 30.60
N TYR A 18 14.65 4.55 30.51
CA TYR A 18 14.46 3.23 31.09
C TYR A 18 14.31 3.39 32.61
N PRO A 19 13.44 2.63 33.28
CA PRO A 19 13.41 2.61 34.74
C PRO A 19 14.77 2.11 35.23
N THR A 20 15.51 2.98 35.92
CA THR A 20 16.68 2.61 36.71
C THR A 20 16.23 1.62 37.77
N VAL A 21 16.49 0.33 37.51
CA VAL A 21 16.42 -0.70 38.54
C VAL A 21 17.44 -0.31 39.62
N PRO A 22 17.06 -0.23 40.91
CA PRO A 22 18.02 0.07 41.97
C PRO A 22 19.08 -1.03 41.97
N ASN A 23 20.28 -0.66 41.54
CA ASN A 23 21.46 -1.50 41.49
C ASN A 23 21.90 -1.77 42.94
N LYS A 24 21.23 -2.72 43.60
CA LYS A 24 21.77 -3.34 44.81
C LYS A 24 23.04 -4.06 44.37
N LYS A 25 24.19 -3.39 44.52
CA LYS A 25 25.49 -4.07 44.50
C LYS A 25 25.35 -5.26 45.46
N PRO A 26 25.49 -6.51 45.00
CA PRO A 26 25.68 -7.61 45.94
C PRO A 26 26.86 -7.19 46.83
N CYS A 27 26.62 -7.15 48.14
CA CYS A 27 27.68 -6.95 49.11
C CYS A 27 28.75 -8.00 48.76
N LEU A 28 29.91 -7.53 48.27
CA LEU A 28 31.09 -8.36 48.10
C LEU A 28 31.41 -8.88 49.51
N GLU A 29 30.99 -10.10 49.77
CA GLU A 29 31.45 -10.87 50.92
C GLU A 29 32.98 -10.92 50.84
N ASP A 30 33.64 -10.66 51.97
CA ASP A 30 35.09 -10.57 52.07
C ASP A 30 35.75 -11.81 51.42
N PRO A 31 36.59 -11.63 50.38
CA PRO A 31 37.28 -12.75 49.70
C PRO A 31 38.24 -13.50 50.63
N ALA A 32 38.51 -12.96 51.82
CA ALA A 32 39.30 -13.59 52.87
C ALA A 32 38.56 -14.71 53.64
N SER A 33 37.25 -14.91 53.42
CA SER A 33 36.47 -15.94 54.11
C SER A 33 36.19 -17.21 53.29
N LEU A 34 36.87 -17.39 52.14
CA LEU A 34 36.76 -18.59 51.30
C LEU A 34 37.23 -19.83 52.09
N VAL A 35 36.28 -20.47 52.77
CA VAL A 35 36.45 -21.78 53.39
C VAL A 35 36.97 -22.73 52.33
N ARG A 36 38.17 -23.28 52.53
CA ARG A 36 38.73 -24.28 51.62
C ARG A 36 37.70 -25.40 51.44
N PRO A 37 37.33 -25.77 50.21
CA PRO A 37 36.39 -26.85 49.99
C PRO A 37 36.92 -28.12 50.64
N SER A 38 36.05 -28.85 51.34
CA SER A 38 36.44 -30.12 51.94
C SER A 38 36.93 -31.10 50.87
N ARG A 39 37.86 -31.99 51.21
CA ARG A 39 38.41 -33.00 50.28
C ARG A 39 37.29 -33.80 49.58
N HIS A 40 36.23 -34.13 50.32
CA HIS A 40 35.05 -34.84 49.79
C HIS A 40 34.27 -34.01 48.77
N ALA A 41 34.13 -32.69 48.98
CA ALA A 41 33.51 -31.81 47.99
C ALA A 41 34.35 -31.71 46.72
N CYS A 42 35.69 -31.62 46.84
CA CYS A 42 36.59 -31.66 45.69
C CYS A 42 36.45 -32.96 44.89
N LEU A 43 36.37 -34.12 45.56
CA LEU A 43 36.19 -35.41 44.89
C LEU A 43 34.84 -35.51 44.18
N ALA A 44 33.75 -35.05 44.80
CA ALA A 44 32.44 -35.03 44.18
C ALA A 44 32.42 -34.15 42.92
N ASN A 45 33.06 -32.98 42.97
CA ASN A 45 33.19 -32.09 41.81
C ASN A 45 33.98 -32.75 40.66
N LEU A 46 35.04 -33.51 40.97
CA LEU A 46 35.78 -34.27 39.97
C LEU A 46 34.95 -35.40 39.37
N GLU A 47 34.23 -36.18 40.21
CA GLU A 47 33.35 -37.24 39.73
C GLU A 47 32.27 -36.70 38.78
N GLU A 48 31.62 -35.58 39.12
CA GLU A 48 30.65 -34.92 38.23
C GLU A 48 31.28 -34.43 36.92
N ALA A 49 32.51 -33.93 36.98
CA ALA A 49 33.19 -33.44 35.78
C ALA A 49 33.69 -34.55 34.86
N VAL A 50 34.00 -35.74 35.38
CA VAL A 50 34.27 -36.93 34.55
C VAL A 50 33.05 -37.25 33.67
N ASP A 51 31.82 -37.04 34.17
CA ASP A 51 30.60 -37.27 33.40
C ASP A 51 30.44 -36.29 32.23
N LYS A 52 31.02 -35.09 32.35
CA LYS A 52 30.97 -34.02 31.35
C LYS A 52 32.10 -34.09 30.31
N LEU A 53 33.07 -35.00 30.47
CA LEU A 53 34.14 -35.19 29.47
C LEU A 53 33.57 -35.83 28.20
N LEU A 54 33.48 -35.05 27.12
CA LEU A 54 32.86 -35.47 25.86
C LEU A 54 33.75 -36.46 25.07
N ASP A 55 35.07 -36.32 25.16
CA ASP A 55 36.03 -37.12 24.38
C ASP A 55 36.32 -38.52 24.97
N VAL A 56 35.75 -38.83 26.13
CA VAL A 56 35.98 -40.09 26.81
C VAL A 56 34.77 -41.01 26.61
N SER A 57 35.03 -42.24 26.17
CA SER A 57 33.98 -43.27 26.06
C SER A 57 33.33 -43.54 27.41
N GLU A 58 32.10 -44.07 27.42
CA GLU A 58 31.36 -44.34 28.66
C GLU A 58 32.13 -45.26 29.62
N SER A 59 32.73 -46.35 29.11
CA SER A 59 33.60 -47.23 29.89
C SER A 59 34.88 -46.52 30.38
N GLY A 60 35.41 -45.59 29.58
CA GLY A 60 36.52 -44.74 29.99
C GLY A 60 36.14 -43.78 31.13
N ARG A 61 34.94 -43.20 31.09
CA ARG A 61 34.42 -42.37 32.19
C ARG A 61 34.22 -43.19 33.46
N GLU A 62 33.66 -44.40 33.36
CA GLU A 62 33.56 -45.31 34.51
C GLU A 62 34.93 -45.63 35.14
N LEU A 63 35.92 -45.94 34.30
CA LEU A 63 37.29 -46.17 34.75
C LEU A 63 37.89 -44.92 35.41
N LEU A 64 37.73 -43.74 34.80
CA LEU A 64 38.20 -42.47 35.36
C LEU A 64 37.54 -42.15 36.71
N ARG A 65 36.23 -42.42 36.89
CA ARG A 65 35.57 -42.27 38.19
C ARG A 65 36.22 -43.15 39.26
N LEU A 66 36.48 -44.42 38.92
CA LEU A 66 37.16 -45.35 39.83
C LEU A 66 38.60 -44.90 40.14
N LEU A 67 39.32 -44.39 39.14
CA LEU A 67 40.68 -43.86 39.32
C LEU A 67 40.69 -42.61 40.18
N VAL A 68 39.82 -41.63 39.93
CA VAL A 68 39.64 -40.42 40.75
C VAL A 68 39.38 -40.83 42.20
N LYS A 69 38.43 -41.72 42.45
CA LYS A 69 38.08 -42.15 43.80
C LYS A 69 39.20 -42.94 44.48
N GLY A 70 39.76 -43.94 43.81
CA GLY A 70 40.80 -44.80 44.39
C GLY A 70 42.15 -44.12 44.58
N SER A 71 42.48 -43.16 43.72
CA SER A 71 43.81 -42.53 43.66
C SER A 71 43.87 -41.19 44.37
N LEU A 72 42.82 -40.37 44.26
CA LEU A 72 42.78 -39.03 44.85
C LEU A 72 42.16 -39.00 46.25
N CYS A 73 41.59 -40.10 46.78
CA CYS A 73 41.18 -40.15 48.19
C CYS A 73 42.38 -40.04 49.15
N SER A 74 43.52 -40.66 48.81
CA SER A 74 44.72 -40.66 49.66
C SER A 74 45.55 -39.38 49.42
N PRO A 75 46.12 -38.77 50.49
CA PRO A 75 47.01 -37.64 50.35
C PRO A 75 48.25 -38.03 49.52
N PRO A 76 48.85 -37.11 48.76
CA PRO A 76 49.90 -37.42 47.79
C PRO A 76 51.07 -38.25 48.34
N GLN A 77 51.47 -38.04 49.60
CA GLN A 77 52.59 -38.77 50.22
C GLN A 77 52.27 -40.22 50.59
N GLU A 78 50.99 -40.54 50.77
CA GLU A 78 50.53 -41.89 51.14
C GLU A 78 50.13 -42.72 49.92
N ARG A 79 50.12 -42.13 48.72
CA ARG A 79 49.71 -42.83 47.49
C ARG A 79 50.71 -43.93 47.14
N HIS A 80 50.19 -45.14 46.97
CA HIS A 80 50.94 -46.23 46.33
C HIS A 80 51.25 -45.88 44.87
N LYS A 81 52.28 -46.49 44.27
CA LYS A 81 52.70 -46.25 42.87
C LYS A 81 51.55 -46.30 41.85
N ILE A 82 50.60 -47.23 42.05
CA ILE A 82 49.42 -47.38 41.19
C ILE A 82 48.46 -46.19 41.34
N GLN A 83 48.27 -45.69 42.56
CA GLN A 83 47.46 -44.49 42.83
C GLN A 83 48.12 -43.23 42.26
N VAL A 84 49.45 -43.15 42.27
CA VAL A 84 50.16 -42.05 41.59
C VAL A 84 49.87 -42.06 40.09
N ALA A 85 49.99 -43.23 39.45
CA ALA A 85 49.67 -43.36 38.02
C ALA A 85 48.19 -43.06 37.72
N GLY A 86 47.27 -43.51 38.56
CA GLY A 86 45.84 -43.23 38.41
C GLY A 86 45.49 -41.74 38.58
N ALA A 87 46.14 -41.05 39.52
CA ALA A 87 46.01 -39.60 39.69
C ALA A 87 46.55 -38.85 38.47
N GLN A 88 47.70 -39.28 37.93
CA GLN A 88 48.28 -38.68 36.72
C GLN A 88 47.37 -38.87 35.50
N LEU A 89 46.81 -40.06 35.29
CA LEU A 89 45.86 -40.30 34.19
C LEU A 89 44.59 -39.44 34.33
N ALA A 90 44.08 -39.25 35.55
CA ALA A 90 42.97 -38.33 35.78
C ALA A 90 43.37 -36.90 35.42
N ALA A 91 44.55 -36.45 35.86
CA ALA A 91 45.05 -35.11 35.55
C ALA A 91 45.22 -34.87 34.04
N GLU A 92 45.77 -35.84 33.31
CA GLU A 92 45.87 -35.81 31.85
C GLU A 92 44.48 -35.72 31.21
N ALA A 93 43.50 -36.53 31.66
CA ALA A 93 42.13 -36.47 31.14
C ALA A 93 41.43 -35.11 31.40
N PHE A 94 41.60 -34.54 32.59
CA PHE A 94 41.07 -33.21 32.91
C PHE A 94 41.77 -32.10 32.11
N GLN A 95 43.07 -32.22 31.89
CA GLN A 95 43.82 -31.27 31.07
C GLN A 95 43.38 -31.35 29.60
N SER A 96 43.17 -32.54 29.04
CA SER A 96 42.58 -32.70 27.71
C SER A 96 41.16 -32.13 27.64
N GLY A 97 40.31 -32.35 28.65
CA GLY A 97 38.97 -31.75 28.70
C GLY A 97 38.99 -30.22 28.76
N LYS A 98 39.97 -29.62 29.45
CA LYS A 98 40.19 -28.18 29.43
C LYS A 98 40.59 -27.69 28.04
N GLU A 99 41.51 -28.40 27.37
CA GLU A 99 41.96 -28.06 26.02
C GLU A 99 40.82 -28.14 25.01
N ALA A 100 39.94 -29.15 25.12
CA ALA A 100 38.73 -29.25 24.31
C ALA A 100 37.79 -28.05 24.51
N LEU A 101 37.49 -27.67 25.75
CA LEU A 101 36.68 -26.47 26.04
C LEU A 101 37.35 -25.15 25.59
N GLN A 102 38.69 -25.09 25.62
CA GLN A 102 39.43 -23.95 25.06
C GLN A 102 39.28 -23.89 23.54
N PHE A 103 39.39 -25.03 22.86
CA PHE A 103 39.16 -25.14 21.43
C PHE A 103 37.73 -24.73 21.05
N GLU A 104 36.70 -25.20 21.76
CA GLU A 104 35.31 -24.78 21.56
C GLU A 104 35.13 -23.26 21.73
N CYS A 105 35.80 -22.65 22.73
CA CYS A 105 35.79 -21.20 22.92
C CYS A 105 36.43 -20.46 21.74
N GLU A 106 37.56 -20.97 21.23
CA GLU A 106 38.26 -20.40 20.08
C GLU A 106 37.41 -20.52 18.81
N GLU A 107 36.80 -21.68 18.56
CA GLU A 107 35.89 -21.90 17.43
C GLU A 107 34.70 -20.94 17.48
N ALA A 108 33.99 -20.87 18.61
CA ALA A 108 32.89 -19.93 18.80
C ALA A 108 33.32 -18.46 18.68
N ALA A 109 34.57 -18.14 19.06
CA ALA A 109 35.11 -16.79 18.90
C ALA A 109 35.33 -16.44 17.43
N THR A 110 35.91 -17.36 16.64
CA THR A 110 36.09 -17.18 15.20
C THR A 110 34.76 -17.07 14.47
N GLU A 111 33.74 -17.82 14.87
CA GLU A 111 32.40 -17.75 14.28
C GLU A 111 31.72 -16.42 14.59
N ALA A 112 31.78 -15.95 15.84
CA ALA A 112 31.28 -14.63 16.22
C ALA A 112 32.00 -13.49 15.45
N GLU A 113 33.31 -13.62 15.21
CA GLU A 113 34.07 -12.66 14.39
C GLU A 113 33.61 -12.63 12.93
N LYS A 114 33.39 -13.79 12.30
CA LYS A 114 32.81 -13.87 10.95
C LYS A 114 31.46 -13.15 10.86
N TYR A 115 30.59 -13.32 11.86
CA TYR A 115 29.31 -12.62 11.90
C TYR A 115 29.46 -11.10 12.07
N ARG A 116 30.46 -10.63 12.84
CA ARG A 116 30.76 -9.19 12.94
C ARG A 116 31.18 -8.61 11.59
N ASP A 117 32.05 -9.30 10.87
CA ASP A 117 32.49 -8.85 9.54
C ASP A 117 31.32 -8.82 8.55
N MET A 118 30.44 -9.81 8.61
CA MET A 118 29.23 -9.83 7.80
C MET A 118 28.30 -8.64 8.13
N VAL A 119 28.06 -8.33 9.40
CA VAL A 119 27.28 -7.16 9.82
C VAL A 119 27.91 -5.86 9.29
N GLN A 120 29.23 -5.72 9.38
CA GLN A 120 29.92 -4.53 8.85
C GLN A 120 29.77 -4.41 7.33
N ALA A 121 29.89 -5.52 6.59
CA ALA A 121 29.71 -5.56 5.15
C ALA A 121 28.28 -5.17 4.75
N LYS A 122 27.25 -5.74 5.41
CA LYS A 122 25.84 -5.40 5.17
C LYS A 122 25.48 -3.97 5.58
N ALA A 123 26.10 -3.45 6.64
CA ALA A 123 25.91 -2.06 7.05
C ALA A 123 26.48 -1.07 6.01
N LYS A 124 27.61 -1.42 5.38
CA LYS A 124 28.18 -0.65 4.27
C LYS A 124 27.25 -0.69 3.04
N ASP A 125 26.76 -1.86 2.68
CA ASP A 125 25.81 -2.05 1.58
C ASP A 125 24.53 -1.22 1.77
N LEU A 126 23.94 -1.24 2.97
CA LEU A 126 22.80 -0.39 3.32
C LEU A 126 23.13 1.11 3.19
N LYS A 127 24.36 1.53 3.51
CA LYS A 127 24.78 2.93 3.36
C LYS A 127 24.87 3.32 1.89
N ASP A 128 25.33 2.43 1.03
CA ASP A 128 25.50 2.70 -0.39
C ASP A 128 24.13 2.70 -1.11
N THR A 129 23.26 1.72 -0.85
CA THR A 129 21.87 1.72 -1.38
C THR A 129 21.05 2.92 -0.89
N LYS A 130 21.27 3.41 0.33
CA LYS A 130 20.67 4.67 0.80
C LYS A 130 21.09 5.89 -0.01
N LYS A 131 22.36 5.97 -0.44
CA LYS A 131 22.82 7.08 -1.29
C LYS A 131 22.17 7.02 -2.66
N GLU A 132 22.03 5.82 -3.23
CA GLU A 132 21.32 5.60 -4.49
C GLU A 132 19.86 6.02 -4.38
N PHE A 133 19.16 5.64 -3.30
CA PHE A 133 17.80 6.08 -3.03
C PHE A 133 17.68 7.61 -2.96
N VAL A 134 18.59 8.28 -2.26
CA VAL A 134 18.61 9.76 -2.17
C VAL A 134 18.84 10.39 -3.54
N ALA A 135 19.75 9.83 -4.35
CA ALA A 135 20.00 10.30 -5.71
C ALA A 135 18.78 10.12 -6.62
N ALA A 136 18.13 8.95 -6.59
CA ALA A 136 16.91 8.67 -7.34
C ALA A 136 15.75 9.59 -6.92
N ALA A 137 15.61 9.87 -5.62
CA ALA A 137 14.62 10.80 -5.11
C ALA A 137 14.86 12.24 -5.58
N ALA A 138 16.11 12.67 -5.68
CA ALA A 138 16.47 13.97 -6.25
C ALA A 138 16.16 14.03 -7.76
N ALA A 139 16.51 12.99 -8.51
CA ALA A 139 16.20 12.88 -9.94
C ALA A 139 14.69 12.92 -10.21
N PHE A 140 13.88 12.18 -9.43
CA PHE A 140 12.42 12.22 -9.51
C PHE A 140 11.85 13.61 -9.27
N ARG A 141 12.33 14.34 -8.24
CA ARG A 141 11.90 15.72 -7.98
C ARG A 141 12.26 16.66 -9.13
N SER A 142 13.45 16.50 -9.71
CA SER A 142 13.89 17.28 -10.87
C SER A 142 13.01 17.01 -12.09
N ALA A 143 12.75 15.75 -12.43
CA ALA A 143 11.88 15.37 -13.54
C ALA A 143 10.45 15.89 -13.35
N LYS A 144 9.95 15.86 -12.10
CA LYS A 144 8.63 16.42 -11.76
C LYS A 144 8.57 17.93 -11.98
N ALA A 145 9.62 18.67 -11.63
CA ALA A 145 9.67 20.11 -11.86
C ALA A 145 9.62 20.46 -13.35
N VAL A 146 10.38 19.73 -14.19
CA VAL A 146 10.37 19.91 -15.65
C VAL A 146 8.97 19.62 -16.22
N PHE A 147 8.35 18.49 -15.85
CA PHE A 147 7.00 18.16 -16.30
C PHE A 147 5.96 19.24 -15.92
N LEU A 148 6.05 19.81 -14.72
CA LEU A 148 5.15 20.87 -14.29
C LEU A 148 5.32 22.14 -15.11
N GLU A 149 6.55 22.48 -15.51
CA GLU A 149 6.82 23.65 -16.34
C GLU A 149 6.33 23.44 -17.79
N ASP A 150 6.63 22.29 -18.39
CA ASP A 150 6.14 21.95 -19.75
C ASP A 150 4.61 21.91 -19.80
N ASN A 151 3.96 21.46 -18.72
CA ASN A 151 2.51 21.47 -18.64
C ASN A 151 1.93 22.90 -18.56
N LYS A 152 2.61 23.87 -17.95
CA LYS A 152 2.21 25.28 -18.02
C LYS A 152 2.39 25.83 -19.43
N SER A 153 3.52 25.52 -20.08
CA SER A 153 3.77 25.92 -21.47
C SER A 153 2.68 25.39 -22.42
N LEU A 154 2.24 24.13 -22.22
CA LEU A 154 1.12 23.55 -22.95
C LEU A 154 -0.20 24.31 -22.72
N GLN A 155 -0.49 24.72 -21.49
CA GLN A 155 -1.70 25.50 -21.18
C GLN A 155 -1.66 26.89 -21.82
N ILE A 156 -0.51 27.56 -21.83
CA ILE A 156 -0.33 28.86 -22.49
C ILE A 156 -0.53 28.69 -24.00
N ALA A 157 0.17 27.74 -24.63
CA ALA A 157 0.03 27.48 -26.06
C ALA A 157 -1.40 27.11 -26.47
N ARG A 158 -2.13 26.39 -25.60
CA ARG A 158 -3.55 26.08 -25.83
C ARG A 158 -4.42 27.34 -25.84
N LYS A 159 -4.26 28.22 -24.85
CA LYS A 159 -5.00 29.48 -24.79
C LYS A 159 -4.73 30.37 -26.00
N THR A 160 -3.47 30.44 -26.45
CA THR A 160 -3.10 31.18 -27.66
C THR A 160 -3.76 30.59 -28.91
N LEU A 161 -3.81 29.26 -29.05
CA LEU A 161 -4.52 28.62 -30.15
C LEU A 161 -6.03 28.88 -30.11
N ASP A 162 -6.66 28.79 -28.94
CA ASP A 162 -8.09 29.04 -28.78
C ASP A 162 -8.42 30.50 -29.16
N GLN A 163 -7.60 31.48 -28.73
CA GLN A 163 -7.73 32.90 -29.11
C GLN A 163 -7.57 33.12 -30.63
N ALA A 164 -6.53 32.56 -31.24
CA ALA A 164 -6.30 32.70 -32.67
C ALA A 164 -7.42 32.06 -33.51
N THR A 165 -7.99 30.95 -33.03
CA THR A 165 -9.14 30.30 -33.66
C THR A 165 -10.38 31.18 -33.58
N GLU A 166 -10.64 31.80 -32.43
CA GLU A 166 -11.76 32.73 -32.24
C GLU A 166 -11.63 33.96 -33.15
N GLU A 167 -10.45 34.59 -33.20
CA GLU A 167 -10.16 35.71 -34.10
C GLU A 167 -10.40 35.32 -35.57
N LEU A 168 -9.88 34.17 -36.01
CA LEU A 168 -10.13 33.67 -37.37
C LEU A 168 -11.62 33.46 -37.66
N THR A 169 -12.39 32.94 -36.70
CA THR A 169 -13.85 32.77 -36.88
C THR A 169 -14.57 34.12 -36.97
N ASN A 170 -14.13 35.12 -36.21
CA ASN A 170 -14.69 36.47 -36.24
C ASN A 170 -14.43 37.13 -37.60
N HIS A 171 -13.18 37.12 -38.10
CA HIS A 171 -12.85 37.68 -39.41
C HIS A 171 -13.56 36.94 -40.57
N ARG A 172 -13.69 35.61 -40.49
CA ARG A 172 -14.48 34.84 -41.48
C ARG A 172 -15.97 35.17 -41.44
N SER A 173 -16.52 35.52 -40.28
CA SER A 173 -17.91 35.99 -40.18
C SER A 173 -18.07 37.38 -40.78
N ALA A 174 -17.16 38.31 -40.44
CA ALA A 174 -17.14 39.66 -40.98
C ALA A 174 -17.05 39.66 -42.52
N LEU A 175 -16.12 38.88 -43.09
CA LEU A 175 -15.99 38.72 -44.54
C LEU A 175 -17.29 38.19 -45.19
N LYS A 176 -17.99 37.23 -44.56
CA LYS A 176 -19.27 36.72 -45.07
C LYS A 176 -20.37 37.77 -45.02
N GLU A 177 -20.42 38.57 -43.96
CA GLU A 177 -21.38 39.66 -43.82
C GLU A 177 -21.13 40.76 -44.85
N VAL A 178 -19.86 41.12 -45.09
CA VAL A 178 -19.45 42.12 -46.08
C VAL A 178 -19.73 41.64 -47.50
N THR A 179 -19.34 40.42 -47.85
CA THR A 179 -19.60 39.84 -49.19
C THR A 179 -21.09 39.67 -49.46
N GLY A 180 -21.85 39.11 -48.50
CA GLY A 180 -23.31 38.98 -48.64
C GLY A 180 -24.03 40.33 -48.75
N SER A 181 -23.65 41.31 -47.93
CA SER A 181 -24.24 42.66 -48.00
C SER A 181 -23.92 43.36 -49.32
N LYS A 182 -22.70 43.18 -49.83
CA LYS A 182 -22.26 43.72 -51.12
C LYS A 182 -23.04 43.09 -52.28
N GLU A 183 -23.13 41.76 -52.35
CA GLU A 183 -23.87 41.05 -53.39
C GLU A 183 -25.36 41.43 -53.42
N GLU A 184 -26.00 41.52 -52.25
CA GLU A 184 -27.41 41.96 -52.14
C GLU A 184 -27.61 43.39 -52.63
N LEU A 185 -26.71 44.32 -52.28
CA LEU A 185 -26.77 45.72 -52.72
C LEU A 185 -26.45 45.86 -54.22
N GLU A 186 -25.49 45.11 -54.75
CA GLU A 186 -25.18 45.07 -56.19
C GLU A 186 -26.38 44.58 -57.00
N LEU A 187 -27.03 43.49 -56.57
CA LEU A 187 -28.26 43.00 -57.20
C LEU A 187 -29.39 44.03 -57.11
N ALA A 188 -29.56 44.69 -55.97
CA ALA A 188 -30.56 45.72 -55.81
C ALA A 188 -30.33 46.89 -56.78
N VAL A 189 -29.12 47.43 -56.83
CA VAL A 189 -28.75 48.59 -57.67
C VAL A 189 -28.76 48.25 -59.16
N HIS A 190 -28.20 47.12 -59.57
CA HIS A 190 -28.00 46.80 -60.99
C HIS A 190 -29.15 46.01 -61.62
N ARG A 191 -29.92 45.25 -60.84
CA ARG A 191 -30.99 44.39 -61.37
C ARG A 191 -32.37 44.87 -60.93
N HIS A 192 -32.62 44.96 -59.63
CA HIS A 192 -33.98 45.14 -59.13
C HIS A 192 -34.49 46.58 -59.29
N MET A 193 -33.70 47.58 -58.89
CA MET A 193 -34.10 48.98 -58.98
C MET A 193 -34.38 49.44 -60.42
N PRO A 194 -33.54 49.13 -61.44
CA PRO A 194 -33.86 49.47 -62.83
C PRO A 194 -35.13 48.78 -63.33
N ALA A 195 -35.36 47.51 -62.98
CA ALA A 195 -36.56 46.78 -63.36
C ALA A 195 -37.84 47.37 -62.71
N ILE A 196 -37.74 47.83 -61.46
CA ILE A 196 -38.82 48.53 -60.76
C ILE A 196 -39.08 49.88 -61.42
N LEU A 197 -38.05 50.67 -61.72
CA LEU A 197 -38.17 52.01 -62.31
C LEU A 197 -38.73 51.96 -63.73
N ASN A 198 -38.35 50.96 -64.53
CA ASN A 198 -38.79 50.81 -65.93
C ASN A 198 -40.14 50.08 -66.07
N GLY A 199 -40.70 49.55 -64.98
CA GLY A 199 -41.98 48.84 -64.98
C GLY A 199 -41.94 47.43 -65.57
N SER A 200 -41.02 46.59 -65.07
CA SER A 200 -40.97 45.15 -65.38
C SER A 200 -42.29 44.43 -65.04
N CYS A 201 -42.62 43.39 -65.80
CA CYS A 201 -43.78 42.51 -65.54
C CYS A 201 -43.66 41.69 -64.25
N GLU A 202 -42.46 41.54 -63.68
CA GLU A 202 -42.19 40.81 -62.42
C GLU A 202 -41.98 41.77 -61.23
N LEU A 203 -42.76 42.85 -61.18
CA LEU A 203 -42.54 43.95 -60.25
C LEU A 203 -42.55 43.52 -58.77
N GLN A 204 -43.46 42.61 -58.40
CA GLN A 204 -43.59 42.11 -57.03
C GLN A 204 -42.33 41.37 -56.57
N LEU A 205 -41.74 40.54 -57.44
CA LEU A 205 -40.51 39.79 -57.12
C LEU A 205 -39.35 40.74 -56.84
N HIS A 206 -39.20 41.79 -57.65
CA HIS A 206 -38.16 42.80 -57.44
C HIS A 206 -38.42 43.66 -56.19
N ALA A 207 -39.68 44.02 -55.93
CA ALA A 207 -40.06 44.75 -54.73
C ALA A 207 -39.81 43.94 -53.45
N ASP A 208 -40.13 42.64 -53.47
CA ASP A 208 -39.90 41.72 -52.36
C ASP A 208 -38.39 41.52 -52.11
N ALA A 209 -37.57 41.50 -53.16
CA ALA A 209 -36.10 41.43 -53.03
C ALA A 209 -35.49 42.72 -52.44
N VAL A 210 -36.03 43.88 -52.77
CA VAL A 210 -35.56 45.19 -52.25
C VAL A 210 -36.09 45.46 -50.82
N GLY A 211 -37.25 44.89 -50.47
CA GLY A 211 -37.93 45.12 -49.20
C GLY A 211 -37.04 44.99 -47.95
N PRO A 212 -36.30 43.87 -47.76
CA PRO A 212 -35.39 43.69 -46.63
C PRO A 212 -34.29 44.76 -46.55
N LEU A 213 -33.80 45.26 -47.70
CA LEU A 213 -32.72 46.26 -47.76
C LEU A 213 -33.16 47.65 -47.33
N LEU A 214 -34.47 47.94 -47.33
CA LEU A 214 -34.99 49.21 -46.81
C LEU A 214 -34.63 49.40 -45.34
N ALA A 215 -34.51 48.33 -44.56
CA ALA A 215 -34.13 48.42 -43.15
C ALA A 215 -32.74 49.05 -42.95
N ARG A 216 -31.83 48.92 -43.94
CA ARG A 216 -30.43 49.43 -43.91
C ARG A 216 -30.31 50.93 -44.21
N ILE A 217 -31.37 51.56 -44.69
CA ILE A 217 -31.35 53.01 -45.00
C ILE A 217 -31.32 53.81 -43.67
N PRO A 218 -30.62 54.93 -43.55
CA PRO A 218 -30.69 55.73 -42.31
C PRO A 218 -31.94 56.61 -42.24
N GLU A 219 -32.45 57.09 -43.37
CA GLU A 219 -33.58 58.01 -43.47
C GLU A 219 -34.94 57.29 -43.38
N GLU A 220 -35.63 57.45 -42.25
CA GLU A 220 -36.92 56.78 -41.98
C GLU A 220 -38.07 57.27 -42.87
N SER A 221 -38.06 58.55 -43.26
CA SER A 221 -39.01 59.11 -44.23
C SER A 221 -38.88 58.44 -45.60
N LEU A 222 -37.65 58.23 -46.07
CA LEU A 222 -37.36 57.54 -47.33
C LEU A 222 -37.79 56.07 -47.26
N LYS A 223 -37.52 55.37 -46.15
CA LYS A 223 -37.99 53.98 -45.95
C LYS A 223 -39.50 53.84 -46.09
N ASN A 224 -40.25 54.68 -45.38
CA ASN A 224 -41.70 54.60 -45.33
C ASN A 224 -42.33 54.96 -46.69
N ALA A 225 -41.83 56.02 -47.32
CA ALA A 225 -42.26 56.40 -48.66
C ALA A 225 -41.92 55.29 -49.69
N ALA A 226 -40.69 54.78 -49.67
CA ALA A 226 -40.24 53.71 -50.55
C ALA A 226 -41.08 52.43 -50.39
N ALA A 227 -41.36 52.01 -49.16
CA ALA A 227 -42.16 50.82 -48.89
C ALA A 227 -43.59 50.93 -49.44
N SER A 228 -44.16 52.14 -49.49
CA SER A 228 -45.44 52.40 -50.14
C SER A 228 -45.30 52.42 -51.66
N SER A 229 -44.32 53.15 -52.20
CA SER A 229 -44.13 53.32 -53.65
C SER A 229 -43.76 52.01 -54.36
N LEU A 230 -43.05 51.09 -53.69
CA LEU A 230 -42.70 49.76 -54.21
C LEU A 230 -43.92 48.87 -54.45
N LYS A 231 -45.03 49.08 -53.74
CA LYS A 231 -46.28 48.31 -53.88
C LYS A 231 -47.20 48.83 -54.99
N LEU A 232 -46.90 50.02 -55.54
CA LEU A 232 -47.70 50.64 -56.58
C LEU A 232 -47.24 50.14 -57.96
N GLU A 233 -48.22 49.81 -58.80
CA GLU A 233 -48.02 49.53 -60.22
C GLU A 233 -47.40 50.73 -60.94
N PRO A 234 -46.53 50.53 -61.94
CA PRO A 234 -45.81 51.62 -62.63
C PRO A 234 -46.73 52.72 -63.15
N GLU A 235 -47.88 52.36 -63.70
CA GLU A 235 -48.89 53.27 -64.25
C GLU A 235 -49.56 54.15 -63.20
N LYS A 236 -49.59 53.70 -61.94
CA LYS A 236 -50.24 54.39 -60.82
C LYS A 236 -49.27 55.25 -60.01
N ARG A 237 -47.98 55.22 -60.32
CA ARG A 237 -46.95 56.00 -59.63
C ARG A 237 -47.00 57.46 -60.05
N GLY A 238 -47.13 58.34 -59.07
CA GLY A 238 -47.01 59.77 -59.30
C GLY A 238 -45.56 60.22 -59.49
N ALA A 239 -45.38 61.51 -59.80
CA ALA A 239 -44.04 62.13 -59.84
C ALA A 239 -43.28 61.97 -58.51
N PHE A 240 -44.01 61.99 -57.38
CA PHE A 240 -43.44 61.76 -56.05
C PHE A 240 -42.90 60.34 -55.88
N ASP A 241 -43.69 59.31 -56.21
CA ASP A 241 -43.26 57.90 -56.10
C ASP A 241 -42.02 57.62 -56.94
N ASN A 242 -41.96 58.18 -58.15
CA ASN A 242 -40.80 58.04 -59.04
C ASN A 242 -39.56 58.74 -58.46
N ALA A 243 -39.72 59.94 -57.88
CA ALA A 243 -38.62 60.63 -57.20
C ALA A 243 -38.11 59.85 -55.97
N VAL A 244 -39.02 59.27 -55.17
CA VAL A 244 -38.68 58.42 -54.02
C VAL A 244 -37.89 57.20 -54.46
N LEU A 245 -38.31 56.50 -55.52
CA LEU A 245 -37.60 55.32 -56.04
C LEU A 245 -36.23 55.68 -56.66
N GLN A 246 -36.11 56.84 -57.30
CA GLN A 246 -34.81 57.33 -57.79
C GLN A 246 -33.85 57.69 -56.64
N GLN A 247 -34.36 58.38 -55.61
CA GLN A 247 -33.59 58.69 -54.41
C GLN A 247 -33.19 57.41 -53.66
N LEU A 248 -34.08 56.43 -53.60
CA LEU A 248 -33.80 55.10 -53.05
C LEU A 248 -32.65 54.42 -53.80
N ASN A 249 -32.68 54.42 -55.14
CA ASN A 249 -31.61 53.83 -55.94
C ASN A 249 -30.26 54.53 -55.68
N SER A 250 -30.26 55.87 -55.65
CA SER A 250 -29.05 56.64 -55.32
C SER A 250 -28.53 56.32 -53.91
N THR A 251 -29.43 56.11 -52.95
CA THR A 251 -29.07 55.75 -51.58
C THR A 251 -28.47 54.35 -51.51
N PHE A 252 -29.01 53.37 -52.25
CA PHE A 252 -28.40 52.04 -52.34
C PHE A 252 -27.03 52.08 -53.03
N SER A 253 -26.84 52.89 -54.08
CA SER A 253 -25.50 53.06 -54.69
C SER A 253 -24.50 53.64 -53.70
N LYS A 254 -24.90 54.64 -52.90
CA LYS A 254 -24.03 55.19 -51.83
C LYS A 254 -23.73 54.17 -50.74
N LEU A 255 -24.72 53.38 -50.33
CA LEU A 255 -24.52 52.30 -49.38
C LEU A 255 -23.56 51.25 -49.93
N LEU A 256 -23.71 50.88 -51.21
CA LEU A 256 -22.82 49.95 -51.90
C LEU A 256 -21.37 50.47 -51.94
N GLU A 257 -21.16 51.76 -52.22
CA GLU A 257 -19.84 52.40 -52.16
C GLU A 257 -19.26 52.49 -50.74
N ALA A 258 -20.12 52.50 -49.72
CA ALA A 258 -19.72 52.56 -48.32
C ALA A 258 -19.44 51.19 -47.68
N VAL A 259 -19.84 50.08 -48.32
CA VAL A 259 -19.48 48.74 -47.85
C VAL A 259 -17.96 48.58 -48.00
N PRO A 260 -17.23 48.18 -46.93
CA PRO A 260 -15.79 47.98 -47.00
C PRO A 260 -15.41 47.00 -48.11
N SER A 261 -14.20 47.13 -48.65
CA SER A 261 -13.77 46.24 -49.71
C SER A 261 -13.66 44.82 -49.17
N ALA A 262 -14.29 43.86 -49.84
CA ALA A 262 -14.14 42.44 -49.50
C ALA A 262 -12.66 41.99 -49.56
N GLU A 263 -11.82 42.70 -50.31
CA GLU A 263 -10.37 42.44 -50.37
C GLU A 263 -9.67 42.81 -49.05
N GLU A 264 -10.12 43.85 -48.34
CA GLU A 264 -9.55 44.27 -47.06
C GLU A 264 -9.83 43.20 -45.99
N GLU A 265 -11.09 42.78 -45.86
CA GLU A 265 -11.49 41.70 -44.94
C GLU A 265 -10.84 40.35 -45.30
N GLN A 266 -10.64 40.07 -46.60
CA GLN A 266 -9.95 38.87 -47.05
C GLN A 266 -8.48 38.86 -46.61
N LEU A 267 -7.79 40.01 -46.64
CA LEU A 267 -6.42 40.12 -46.12
C LEU A 267 -6.38 39.88 -44.60
N GLU A 268 -7.35 40.39 -43.85
CA GLU A 268 -7.45 40.10 -42.40
C GLU A 268 -7.67 38.61 -42.12
N VAL A 269 -8.50 37.92 -42.92
CA VAL A 269 -8.66 36.46 -42.83
C VAL A 269 -7.32 35.75 -43.09
N GLU A 270 -6.58 36.12 -44.14
CA GLU A 270 -5.29 35.51 -44.45
C GLU A 270 -4.23 35.75 -43.35
N GLU A 271 -4.24 36.91 -42.71
CA GLU A 271 -3.39 37.21 -41.55
C GLU A 271 -3.79 36.36 -40.34
N ALA A 272 -5.08 36.29 -40.02
CA ALA A 272 -5.60 35.46 -38.93
C ALA A 272 -5.31 33.96 -39.14
N GLU A 273 -5.36 33.47 -40.39
CA GLU A 273 -4.97 32.09 -40.74
C GLU A 273 -3.49 31.82 -40.47
N LYS A 274 -2.60 32.79 -40.74
CA LYS A 274 -1.17 32.67 -40.42
C LYS A 274 -0.93 32.64 -38.91
N VAL A 275 -1.68 33.43 -38.14
CA VAL A 275 -1.59 33.46 -36.68
C VAL A 275 -2.09 32.14 -36.09
N GLU A 276 -3.23 31.62 -36.55
CA GLU A 276 -3.76 30.31 -36.15
C GLU A 276 -2.79 29.18 -36.48
N ALA A 277 -2.24 29.15 -37.69
CA ALA A 277 -1.26 28.14 -38.10
C ALA A 277 0.00 28.17 -37.20
N THR A 278 0.50 29.36 -36.87
CA THR A 278 1.65 29.53 -35.97
C THR A 278 1.32 29.05 -34.55
N ALA A 279 0.14 29.41 -34.02
CA ALA A 279 -0.32 28.97 -32.71
C ALA A 279 -0.54 27.45 -32.65
N SER A 280 -1.03 26.85 -33.73
CA SER A 280 -1.24 25.41 -33.88
C SER A 280 0.08 24.63 -33.85
N LEU A 281 1.10 25.13 -34.56
CA LEU A 281 2.46 24.58 -34.49
C LEU A 281 3.05 24.69 -33.08
N ALA A 282 2.92 25.84 -32.42
CA ALA A 282 3.40 26.04 -31.05
C ALA A 282 2.70 25.09 -30.05
N PHE A 283 1.39 24.89 -30.20
CA PHE A 283 0.64 23.94 -29.38
C PHE A 283 1.09 22.49 -29.61
N ALA A 284 1.32 22.10 -30.87
CA ALA A 284 1.83 20.77 -31.22
C ALA A 284 3.22 20.51 -30.61
N GLU A 285 4.11 21.51 -30.67
CA GLU A 285 5.44 21.42 -30.06
C GLU A 285 5.37 21.32 -28.53
N ALA A 286 4.59 22.17 -27.87
CA ALA A 286 4.40 22.12 -26.42
C ALA A 286 3.82 20.76 -25.97
N ARG A 287 2.90 20.19 -26.76
CA ARG A 287 2.34 18.85 -26.50
C ARG A 287 3.40 17.75 -26.61
N ARG A 288 4.31 17.84 -27.59
CA ARG A 288 5.43 16.90 -27.73
C ARG A 288 6.39 17.00 -26.55
N GLN A 289 6.74 18.21 -26.12
CA GLN A 289 7.62 18.44 -24.97
C GLN A 289 7.00 17.88 -23.68
N GLN A 290 5.72 18.17 -23.43
CA GLN A 290 4.99 17.63 -22.28
C GLN A 290 4.92 16.09 -22.29
N ALA A 291 4.77 15.46 -23.46
CA ALA A 291 4.80 14.00 -23.57
C ALA A 291 6.19 13.42 -23.25
N GLN A 292 7.26 14.08 -23.68
CA GLN A 292 8.64 13.68 -23.38
C GLN A 292 8.96 13.82 -21.89
N SER A 293 8.59 14.93 -21.25
CA SER A 293 8.80 15.10 -19.80
C SER A 293 7.89 14.21 -18.96
N ALA A 294 6.68 13.91 -19.42
CA ALA A 294 5.82 12.89 -18.79
C ALA A 294 6.46 11.50 -18.83
N HIS A 295 7.10 11.13 -19.94
CA HIS A 295 7.84 9.87 -20.05
C HIS A 295 9.07 9.86 -19.12
N ALA A 296 9.87 10.94 -19.12
CA ALA A 296 11.02 11.07 -18.22
C ALA A 296 10.62 10.99 -16.73
N LEU A 297 9.49 11.60 -16.36
CA LEU A 297 8.94 11.51 -15.01
C LEU A 297 8.58 10.07 -14.63
N ARG A 298 7.99 9.30 -15.55
CA ARG A 298 7.65 7.88 -15.31
C ARG A 298 8.90 7.03 -15.12
N LEU A 299 9.95 7.24 -15.93
CA LEU A 299 11.22 6.54 -15.76
C LEU A 299 11.84 6.85 -14.39
N ALA A 300 11.91 8.12 -14.01
CA ALA A 300 12.44 8.53 -12.71
C ALA A 300 11.62 7.97 -11.52
N GLU A 301 10.30 7.79 -11.70
CA GLU A 301 9.45 7.13 -10.70
C GLU A 301 9.77 5.63 -10.54
N LEU A 302 10.05 4.93 -11.64
CA LEU A 302 10.47 3.53 -11.61
C LEU A 302 11.83 3.38 -10.92
N ASP A 303 12.81 4.21 -11.26
CA ASP A 303 14.13 4.22 -10.63
C ASP A 303 14.03 4.47 -9.12
N LEU A 304 13.18 5.42 -8.71
CA LEU A 304 12.90 5.68 -7.30
C LEU A 304 12.35 4.45 -6.57
N ARG A 305 11.40 3.72 -7.19
CA ARG A 305 10.83 2.50 -6.60
C ARG A 305 11.84 1.37 -6.51
N GLN A 306 12.67 1.20 -7.54
CA GLN A 306 13.74 0.19 -7.54
C GLN A 306 14.76 0.47 -6.44
N ALA A 307 15.24 1.72 -6.34
CA ALA A 307 16.17 2.12 -5.29
C ALA A 307 15.59 1.97 -3.88
N GLN A 308 14.29 2.27 -3.70
CA GLN A 308 13.59 2.02 -2.43
C GLN A 308 13.51 0.52 -2.10
N GLY A 309 13.30 -0.32 -3.12
CA GLY A 309 13.32 -1.78 -2.99
C GLY A 309 14.69 -2.30 -2.52
N HIS A 310 15.77 -1.84 -3.15
CA HIS A 310 17.15 -2.19 -2.78
C HIS A 310 17.49 -1.72 -1.35
N GLU A 311 17.12 -0.49 -0.98
CA GLU A 311 17.30 0.00 0.40
C GLU A 311 16.57 -0.92 1.41
N GLY A 312 15.32 -1.29 1.11
CA GLY A 312 14.51 -2.17 1.96
C GLY A 312 15.12 -3.56 2.10
N GLN A 313 15.61 -4.14 1.01
CA GLN A 313 16.27 -5.45 1.01
C GLN A 313 17.58 -5.41 1.81
N ALA A 314 18.43 -4.41 1.59
CA ALA A 314 19.68 -4.23 2.33
C ALA A 314 19.43 -4.06 3.84
N ALA A 315 18.34 -3.38 4.22
CA ALA A 315 17.96 -3.20 5.62
C ALA A 315 17.53 -4.51 6.30
N GLU A 316 16.76 -5.37 5.62
CA GLU A 316 16.40 -6.69 6.18
C GLU A 316 17.63 -7.62 6.25
N LEU A 317 18.51 -7.62 5.24
CA LEU A 317 19.76 -8.40 5.28
C LEU A 317 20.68 -7.99 6.43
N LEU A 318 20.78 -6.68 6.73
CA LEU A 318 21.52 -6.21 7.89
C LEU A 318 20.93 -6.75 9.20
N LYS A 319 19.60 -6.73 9.32
CA LYS A 319 18.89 -7.19 10.51
C LYS A 319 18.96 -8.71 10.70
N GLU A 320 19.02 -9.49 9.62
CA GLU A 320 19.31 -10.92 9.65
C GLU A 320 20.75 -11.16 10.15
N ALA A 321 21.73 -10.45 9.59
CA ALA A 321 23.12 -10.51 10.03
C ALA A 321 23.31 -10.13 11.52
N GLU A 322 22.59 -9.12 12.01
CA GLU A 322 22.61 -8.72 13.43
C GLU A 322 22.05 -9.81 14.35
N GLN A 323 21.04 -10.57 13.90
CA GLN A 323 20.48 -11.69 14.67
C GLN A 323 21.44 -12.87 14.75
N GLU A 324 22.12 -13.18 13.63
CA GLU A 324 23.15 -14.22 13.58
C GLU A 324 24.33 -13.86 14.49
N LEU A 325 24.80 -12.60 14.45
CA LEU A 325 25.82 -12.11 15.38
C LEU A 325 25.38 -12.27 16.84
N ALA A 326 24.15 -11.88 17.18
CA ALA A 326 23.63 -12.04 18.54
C ALA A 326 23.49 -13.51 18.96
N CYS A 327 23.34 -14.45 18.01
CA CYS A 327 23.38 -15.88 18.28
C CYS A 327 24.81 -16.36 18.54
N GLY A 328 25.75 -16.00 17.66
CA GLY A 328 27.17 -16.34 17.80
C GLY A 328 27.79 -15.79 19.08
N GLU A 329 27.45 -14.55 19.48
CA GLU A 329 27.94 -13.98 20.75
C GLU A 329 27.39 -14.70 21.98
N ARG A 330 26.15 -15.22 21.92
CA ARG A 330 25.58 -16.04 23.01
C ARG A 330 26.28 -17.41 23.11
N GLN A 331 26.61 -18.03 21.98
CA GLN A 331 27.36 -19.28 21.95
C GLN A 331 28.78 -19.08 22.50
N LEU A 332 29.46 -18.01 22.09
CA LEU A 332 30.78 -17.65 22.63
C LEU A 332 30.74 -17.42 24.15
N GLU A 333 29.74 -16.72 24.67
CA GLU A 333 29.64 -16.51 26.13
C GLU A 333 29.33 -17.82 26.87
N ALA A 334 28.46 -18.68 26.31
CA ALA A 334 28.18 -19.99 26.88
C ALA A 334 29.44 -20.90 26.92
N ALA A 335 30.26 -20.87 25.86
CA ALA A 335 31.53 -21.60 25.82
C ALA A 335 32.52 -21.06 26.87
N ARG A 336 32.64 -19.73 26.98
CA ARG A 336 33.49 -19.07 27.99
C ARG A 336 33.06 -19.38 29.42
N ASP A 337 31.76 -19.37 29.69
CA ASP A 337 31.23 -19.73 31.00
C ASP A 337 31.50 -21.20 31.32
N SER A 338 31.32 -22.11 30.36
CA SER A 338 31.66 -23.53 30.51
C SER A 338 33.15 -23.74 30.80
N LEU A 339 34.04 -23.05 30.08
CA LEU A 339 35.48 -23.08 30.34
C LEU A 339 35.83 -22.50 31.73
N ARG A 340 35.20 -21.40 32.13
CA ARG A 340 35.41 -20.77 33.45
C ARG A 340 34.94 -21.68 34.58
N GLU A 341 33.77 -22.30 34.43
CA GLU A 341 33.23 -23.28 35.38
C GLU A 341 34.16 -24.49 35.50
N PHE A 342 34.66 -25.01 34.39
CA PHE A 342 35.60 -26.13 34.38
C PHE A 342 36.95 -25.79 35.05
N GLN A 343 37.47 -24.59 34.81
CA GLN A 343 38.72 -24.12 35.41
C GLN A 343 38.59 -23.84 36.92
N SER A 344 37.48 -23.24 37.35
CA SER A 344 37.25 -22.85 38.74
C SER A 344 36.71 -23.98 39.63
N GLY A 345 36.05 -24.98 39.04
CA GLY A 345 35.54 -26.15 39.76
C GLY A 345 36.49 -27.35 39.68
N PRO A 346 36.39 -28.20 38.63
CA PRO A 346 37.17 -29.42 38.49
C PRO A 346 38.68 -29.22 38.53
N MET A 347 39.24 -28.31 37.72
CA MET A 347 40.69 -28.09 37.69
C MET A 347 41.25 -27.54 39.01
N ALA A 348 40.51 -26.65 39.67
CA ALA A 348 40.89 -26.15 41.00
C ALA A 348 40.81 -27.26 42.07
N SER A 349 39.76 -28.09 42.00
CA SER A 349 39.57 -29.24 42.90
C SER A 349 40.68 -30.28 42.75
N LEU A 350 41.11 -30.55 41.50
CA LEU A 350 42.25 -31.43 41.21
C LEU A 350 43.53 -30.89 41.84
N LYS A 351 43.84 -29.60 41.65
CA LYS A 351 45.03 -28.96 42.25
C LYS A 351 45.05 -29.06 43.78
N VAL A 352 43.91 -28.79 44.44
CA VAL A 352 43.79 -28.92 45.91
C VAL A 352 44.02 -30.37 46.38
N LEU A 353 43.64 -31.36 45.57
CA LEU A 353 43.85 -32.77 45.89
C LEU A 353 45.26 -33.27 45.60
N GLU A 354 45.98 -32.63 44.67
CA GLU A 354 47.38 -32.88 44.32
C GLU A 354 48.37 -32.16 45.22
N GLU A 355 48.02 -30.99 45.73
CA GLU A 355 48.82 -30.28 46.72
C GLU A 355 48.73 -30.98 48.08
N ASP A 356 49.91 -31.25 48.67
CA ASP A 356 49.97 -31.73 50.03
C ASP A 356 49.31 -30.71 50.97
N PRO A 357 48.44 -31.13 51.90
CA PRO A 357 48.05 -30.29 53.01
C PRO A 357 49.31 -30.11 53.87
N LYS A 358 50.18 -29.17 53.49
CA LYS A 358 51.20 -28.65 54.39
C LYS A 358 50.43 -28.26 55.64
N ASP A 359 50.75 -28.89 56.77
CA ASP A 359 50.18 -28.62 58.07
C ASP A 359 50.28 -27.11 58.35
N VAL A 360 49.27 -26.37 57.91
CA VAL A 360 49.00 -25.03 58.41
C VAL A 360 48.41 -25.29 59.79
N VAL A 361 49.29 -25.53 60.76
CA VAL A 361 48.95 -25.50 62.18
C VAL A 361 48.19 -24.19 62.39
N PRO A 362 46.88 -24.23 62.68
CA PRO A 362 46.10 -23.01 62.77
C PRO A 362 46.57 -22.26 64.02
N GLU A 363 47.31 -21.16 63.84
CA GLU A 363 47.48 -20.17 64.88
C GLU A 363 46.08 -19.65 65.23
N SER A 364 45.58 -20.14 66.35
CA SER A 364 44.25 -19.90 66.92
C SER A 364 43.90 -18.40 66.98
N PRO A 365 42.91 -17.90 66.22
CA PRO A 365 42.40 -16.56 66.40
C PRO A 365 41.45 -16.52 67.60
N LYS A 366 41.75 -15.65 68.58
CA LYS A 366 40.87 -15.35 69.73
C LYS A 366 39.56 -14.72 69.25
N VAL A 367 38.49 -15.51 69.22
CA VAL A 367 37.12 -15.04 68.94
C VAL A 367 36.48 -14.52 70.23
N LYS A 368 36.12 -13.23 70.25
CA LYS A 368 35.18 -12.63 71.21
C LYS A 368 33.75 -12.95 70.75
N GLN A 369 32.99 -13.58 71.64
CA GLN A 369 31.57 -13.88 71.50
C GLN A 369 30.72 -12.59 71.55
N ALA A 370 29.78 -12.45 70.62
CA ALA A 370 28.57 -11.66 70.80
C ALA A 370 27.40 -12.45 70.18
N SER A 371 26.41 -12.75 71.01
CA SER A 371 25.20 -13.50 70.72
C SER A 371 24.04 -12.56 70.38
N GLU A 372 23.23 -12.90 69.38
CA GLU A 372 21.82 -12.48 69.32
C GLU A 372 20.97 -13.48 68.50
N PRO A 373 19.74 -13.82 68.91
CA PRO A 373 18.89 -14.81 68.24
C PRO A 373 17.67 -14.17 67.54
N ILE A 374 17.29 -14.63 66.34
CA ILE A 374 15.97 -14.34 65.76
C ILE A 374 15.36 -15.60 65.13
N SER A 375 14.04 -15.65 65.31
CA SER A 375 13.07 -16.71 65.25
C SER A 375 12.62 -17.18 63.86
N ALA A 376 11.93 -18.31 63.89
CA ALA A 376 11.35 -19.06 62.81
C ALA A 376 10.02 -18.53 62.23
N GLN A 377 9.59 -19.23 61.17
CA GLN A 377 8.23 -19.47 60.64
C GLN A 377 7.65 -18.50 59.58
N ALA A 378 7.36 -19.08 58.41
CA ALA A 378 6.10 -18.85 57.68
C ALA A 378 5.74 -20.07 56.80
N ARG A 379 4.76 -20.86 57.25
CA ARG A 379 3.90 -21.70 56.42
C ARG A 379 2.68 -20.85 56.05
N VAL A 380 2.24 -20.87 54.78
CA VAL A 380 0.86 -20.49 54.42
C VAL A 380 0.29 -21.54 53.48
N SER A 381 -0.86 -22.04 53.89
CA SER A 381 -1.64 -23.14 53.34
C SER A 381 -2.55 -22.72 52.19
N LEU A 382 -2.87 -23.70 51.35
CA LEU A 382 -4.01 -23.77 50.44
C LEU A 382 -5.35 -23.45 51.13
N ALA A 383 -6.28 -22.83 50.39
CA ALA A 383 -7.72 -22.94 50.63
C ALA A 383 -8.48 -22.92 49.28
N GLU A 384 -9.32 -23.93 49.10
CA GLU A 384 -10.26 -24.16 47.99
C GLU A 384 -11.63 -23.47 48.25
N GLY A 385 -12.39 -23.25 47.17
CA GLY A 385 -13.86 -23.35 47.19
C GLY A 385 -14.67 -22.06 46.92
N LEU A 386 -15.18 -21.90 45.68
CA LEU A 386 -16.33 -21.03 45.36
C LEU A 386 -17.21 -21.66 44.24
N PRO A 387 -18.55 -21.47 44.25
CA PRO A 387 -19.52 -22.27 43.51
C PRO A 387 -19.81 -21.81 42.06
N ALA A 388 -20.37 -22.73 41.28
CA ALA A 388 -20.56 -22.72 39.82
C ALA A 388 -21.50 -21.64 39.23
N THR A 389 -22.04 -20.72 40.01
CA THR A 389 -22.95 -19.67 39.53
C THR A 389 -22.28 -18.32 39.27
N ALA A 390 -20.98 -18.17 39.59
CA ALA A 390 -20.19 -16.96 39.29
C ALA A 390 -19.52 -16.98 37.90
N PHE A 391 -19.56 -18.10 37.17
CA PHE A 391 -18.75 -18.31 35.96
C PHE A 391 -19.30 -17.61 34.71
N THR A 392 -20.61 -17.37 34.62
CA THR A 392 -21.25 -16.72 33.46
C THR A 392 -21.03 -15.20 33.40
N LEU A 393 -20.68 -14.55 34.51
CA LEU A 393 -20.44 -13.10 34.59
C LEU A 393 -18.95 -12.72 34.54
N GLN A 394 -18.03 -13.69 34.66
CA GLN A 394 -16.58 -13.48 34.59
C GLN A 394 -15.98 -13.65 33.19
N VAL A 395 -16.62 -14.42 32.29
CA VAL A 395 -16.11 -14.64 30.93
C VAL A 395 -16.26 -13.40 30.04
N SER A 396 -17.31 -12.58 30.21
CA SER A 396 -17.42 -11.29 29.50
C SER A 396 -16.39 -10.27 29.98
N LYS A 397 -16.09 -10.22 31.29
CA LYS A 397 -15.06 -9.33 31.86
C LYS A 397 -13.62 -9.74 31.49
N LEU A 398 -13.35 -11.01 31.18
CA LEU A 398 -12.03 -11.48 30.72
C LEU A 398 -11.73 -11.13 29.25
N CYS A 399 -12.74 -10.82 28.44
CA CYS A 399 -12.55 -10.40 27.05
C CYS A 399 -12.22 -8.91 26.88
N ASP A 400 -12.48 -8.07 27.89
CA ASP A 400 -12.33 -6.60 27.81
C ASP A 400 -11.08 -6.03 28.52
N CYS A 401 -10.21 -6.85 29.11
CA CYS A 401 -8.97 -6.35 29.72
C CYS A 401 -7.86 -6.13 28.68
N ARG A 402 -7.59 -4.86 28.31
CA ARG A 402 -6.35 -4.44 27.64
C ARG A 402 -5.14 -4.61 28.58
N MET A 403 -4.42 -5.72 28.48
CA MET A 403 -3.14 -5.96 29.18
C MET A 403 -2.03 -6.32 28.17
N PRO A 404 -0.76 -5.89 28.41
CA PRO A 404 0.34 -6.03 27.45
C PRO A 404 0.79 -7.49 27.24
N ALA A 405 1.13 -7.82 25.99
CA ALA A 405 1.21 -9.18 25.44
C ALA A 405 2.32 -10.10 26.00
N HIS A 406 3.29 -9.60 26.77
CA HIS A 406 4.48 -10.35 27.13
C HIS A 406 4.35 -11.26 28.37
N LYS A 407 3.17 -11.36 29.03
CA LYS A 407 3.01 -12.12 30.29
C LYS A 407 2.00 -13.29 30.30
N LEU A 408 1.39 -13.71 29.18
CA LEU A 408 0.24 -14.65 29.23
C LEU A 408 0.22 -15.81 28.20
N GLY A 409 1.37 -16.26 27.70
CA GLY A 409 1.46 -17.30 26.65
C GLY A 409 0.62 -18.57 26.91
N GLY A 410 0.67 -19.16 28.11
CA GLY A 410 0.05 -20.48 28.36
C GLY A 410 -1.40 -20.50 28.87
N ARG A 411 -1.93 -19.40 29.44
CA ARG A 411 -3.28 -19.39 30.06
C ARG A 411 -4.38 -18.99 29.08
N ARG A 412 -4.08 -18.09 28.14
CA ARG A 412 -5.05 -17.64 27.12
C ARG A 412 -5.38 -18.76 26.13
N GLN A 413 -4.40 -19.59 25.77
CA GLN A 413 -4.57 -20.72 24.85
C GLN A 413 -5.42 -21.84 25.47
N ARG A 414 -5.26 -22.12 26.77
CA ARG A 414 -6.13 -23.06 27.52
C ARG A 414 -7.57 -22.56 27.63
N CYS A 415 -7.80 -21.28 27.90
CA CYS A 415 -9.15 -20.70 27.95
C CYS A 415 -9.86 -20.74 26.58
N LEU A 416 -9.13 -20.48 25.49
CA LEU A 416 -9.65 -20.60 24.13
C LEU A 416 -9.98 -22.06 23.74
N LYS A 417 -9.15 -23.04 24.14
CA LYS A 417 -9.45 -24.47 23.95
C LYS A 417 -10.72 -24.89 24.70
N ILE A 418 -10.88 -24.46 25.95
CA ILE A 418 -12.06 -24.79 26.77
C ILE A 418 -13.33 -24.14 26.21
N ALA A 419 -13.28 -22.87 25.79
CA ALA A 419 -14.43 -22.18 25.20
C ALA A 419 -14.88 -22.83 23.87
N HIS A 420 -13.93 -23.31 23.06
CA HIS A 420 -14.22 -24.01 21.81
C HIS A 420 -14.86 -25.38 22.06
N ILE A 421 -14.32 -26.18 22.98
CA ILE A 421 -14.89 -27.49 23.37
C ILE A 421 -16.32 -27.31 23.89
N LEU A 422 -16.58 -26.29 24.71
CA LEU A 422 -17.91 -26.00 25.24
C LEU A 422 -18.90 -25.54 24.16
N LEU A 423 -18.45 -24.83 23.13
CA LEU A 423 -19.28 -24.45 21.99
C LEU A 423 -19.64 -25.66 21.13
N MET A 424 -18.67 -26.52 20.83
CA MET A 424 -18.87 -27.76 20.07
C MET A 424 -19.80 -28.73 20.80
N LEU A 425 -19.63 -28.90 22.12
CA LEU A 425 -20.51 -29.71 22.95
C LEU A 425 -21.95 -29.16 23.00
N ARG A 426 -22.13 -27.83 22.98
CA ARG A 426 -23.47 -27.21 22.89
C ARG A 426 -24.11 -27.40 21.52
N CYS A 427 -23.36 -27.29 20.43
CA CYS A 427 -23.85 -27.57 19.09
C CYS A 427 -24.25 -29.05 18.95
N LYS A 428 -23.39 -29.98 19.40
CA LYS A 428 -23.68 -31.43 19.38
C LYS A 428 -24.89 -31.80 20.25
N ALA A 429 -25.05 -31.16 21.42
CA ALA A 429 -26.22 -31.34 22.28
C ALA A 429 -27.51 -30.68 21.75
N ALA A 430 -27.42 -29.71 20.83
CA ALA A 430 -28.58 -29.14 20.14
C ALA A 430 -29.03 -30.08 18.99
N ILE A 431 -28.07 -30.60 18.22
CA ILE A 431 -28.30 -31.56 17.14
C ILE A 431 -28.91 -32.86 17.68
N GLY A 432 -28.36 -33.42 18.76
CA GLY A 432 -28.89 -34.63 19.41
C GLY A 432 -30.28 -34.47 20.04
N ARG A 433 -30.82 -33.24 20.09
CA ARG A 433 -32.18 -32.93 20.58
C ARG A 433 -33.18 -32.61 19.47
N GLY A 434 -32.84 -32.86 18.20
CA GLY A 434 -33.74 -32.67 17.06
C GLY A 434 -34.04 -31.19 16.75
N TRP A 435 -33.14 -30.28 17.10
CA TRP A 435 -33.29 -28.88 16.73
C TRP A 435 -32.89 -28.69 15.26
N HIS A 436 -33.87 -28.43 14.39
CA HIS A 436 -33.61 -28.01 13.01
C HIS A 436 -32.80 -26.70 12.98
N TRP A 437 -31.77 -26.65 12.14
CA TRP A 437 -30.84 -25.52 12.00
C TRP A 437 -31.53 -24.19 11.67
N GLN A 438 -32.71 -24.24 11.05
CA GLN A 438 -33.56 -23.08 10.76
C GLN A 438 -33.97 -22.25 12.01
N LYS A 439 -33.88 -22.81 13.22
CA LYS A 439 -34.26 -22.13 14.47
C LYS A 439 -33.09 -21.57 15.29
N LEU A 440 -31.86 -21.63 14.76
CA LEU A 440 -30.69 -21.10 15.48
C LEU A 440 -30.71 -19.57 15.54
N PRO A 441 -30.48 -18.96 16.73
CA PRO A 441 -30.36 -17.52 16.84
C PRO A 441 -29.22 -16.98 15.96
N PRO A 442 -29.37 -15.80 15.31
CA PRO A 442 -28.33 -15.17 14.49
C PRO A 442 -26.99 -14.98 15.21
N THR A 443 -27.00 -14.95 16.55
CA THR A 443 -25.81 -14.89 17.39
C THR A 443 -24.97 -16.16 17.36
N VAL A 444 -25.60 -17.34 17.22
CA VAL A 444 -24.90 -18.63 17.12
C VAL A 444 -24.28 -18.79 15.73
N ALA A 445 -25.02 -18.42 14.68
CA ALA A 445 -24.53 -18.34 13.31
C ALA A 445 -23.25 -17.48 13.20
N ARG A 446 -23.27 -16.27 13.78
CA ARG A 446 -22.11 -15.37 13.83
C ARG A 446 -20.91 -16.00 14.54
N GLU A 447 -21.13 -16.78 15.60
CA GLU A 447 -20.02 -17.37 16.36
C GLU A 447 -19.43 -18.59 15.65
N VAL A 448 -20.24 -19.40 14.96
CA VAL A 448 -19.77 -20.48 14.08
C VAL A 448 -18.91 -19.90 12.95
N SER A 449 -19.38 -18.87 12.24
CA SER A 449 -18.58 -18.18 11.22
C SER A 449 -17.26 -17.66 11.81
N ARG A 450 -17.29 -17.00 12.98
CA ARG A 450 -16.08 -16.50 13.66
C ARG A 450 -15.10 -17.61 14.03
N VAL A 451 -15.56 -18.81 14.40
CA VAL A 451 -14.70 -19.94 14.75
C VAL A 451 -14.03 -20.52 13.51
N LEU A 452 -14.79 -20.77 12.44
CA LEU A 452 -14.26 -21.15 11.12
C LEU A 452 -13.18 -20.17 10.64
N LEU A 453 -13.42 -18.88 10.82
CA LEU A 453 -12.47 -17.84 10.45
C LEU A 453 -11.22 -17.82 11.31
N ARG A 454 -11.34 -18.08 12.61
CA ARG A 454 -10.17 -18.22 13.48
C ARG A 454 -9.34 -19.43 13.09
N LEU A 455 -9.98 -20.51 12.64
CA LEU A 455 -9.32 -21.73 12.13
C LEU A 455 -8.61 -21.47 10.80
N MET A 456 -9.33 -20.99 9.78
CA MET A 456 -8.73 -20.65 8.48
C MET A 456 -7.65 -19.56 8.60
N ARG A 457 -7.82 -18.60 9.50
CA ARG A 457 -6.79 -17.58 9.77
C ARG A 457 -5.56 -18.16 10.46
N ARG A 458 -5.70 -19.13 11.36
CA ARG A 458 -4.55 -19.82 11.95
C ARG A 458 -3.79 -20.62 10.90
N LEU A 459 -4.51 -21.25 9.98
CA LEU A 459 -3.91 -21.92 8.82
C LEU A 459 -3.15 -20.98 7.88
N LEU A 460 -3.60 -19.72 7.74
CA LEU A 460 -3.09 -18.78 6.74
C LEU A 460 -2.22 -17.64 7.33
N CYS A 461 -2.07 -17.51 8.65
CA CYS A 461 -1.25 -16.47 9.29
C CYS A 461 0.16 -16.96 9.67
N ARG A 462 1.18 -16.22 9.21
CA ARG A 462 2.63 -16.39 9.49
C ARG A 462 3.04 -16.49 10.97
N ARG A 463 2.18 -16.08 11.91
CA ARG A 463 2.53 -15.93 13.34
C ARG A 463 2.18 -17.14 14.22
N SER A 464 1.62 -18.19 13.64
CA SER A 464 1.45 -19.45 14.35
C SER A 464 2.73 -20.27 14.18
N GLU A 465 3.31 -20.72 15.28
CA GLU A 465 4.42 -21.68 15.24
C GLU A 465 4.02 -22.89 14.37
N ALA A 466 4.95 -23.58 13.73
CA ALA A 466 4.65 -24.69 12.81
C ALA A 466 3.70 -25.74 13.43
N MET A 467 3.81 -25.97 14.75
CA MET A 467 2.91 -26.84 15.54
C MET A 467 1.43 -26.42 15.56
N ASP A 468 1.12 -25.14 15.36
CA ASP A 468 -0.26 -24.62 15.38
C ASP A 468 -0.94 -24.69 13.99
N ALA A 469 -0.17 -24.83 12.90
CA ALA A 469 -0.72 -24.97 11.55
C ALA A 469 -1.32 -26.37 11.33
N ASP A 470 -0.58 -27.42 11.67
CA ASP A 470 -1.05 -28.82 11.58
C ASP A 470 -2.28 -29.06 12.47
N LEU A 471 -2.30 -28.46 13.66
CA LEU A 471 -3.46 -28.55 14.55
C LEU A 471 -4.68 -27.83 13.97
N ALA A 472 -4.49 -26.68 13.33
CA ALA A 472 -5.58 -25.98 12.67
C ALA A 472 -6.06 -26.74 11.43
N GLU A 473 -5.18 -27.49 10.77
CA GLU A 473 -5.51 -28.35 9.63
C GLU A 473 -6.37 -29.51 10.08
N GLN A 474 -5.94 -30.24 11.12
CA GLN A 474 -6.72 -31.32 11.73
C GLN A 474 -8.09 -30.85 12.20
N GLN A 475 -8.18 -29.65 12.78
CA GLN A 475 -9.46 -29.07 13.21
C GLN A 475 -10.36 -28.69 12.03
N LEU A 476 -9.80 -28.20 10.93
CA LEU A 476 -10.56 -27.91 9.71
C LEU A 476 -11.04 -29.20 9.05
N THR A 477 -10.17 -30.20 8.91
CA THR A 477 -10.51 -31.52 8.39
C THR A 477 -11.62 -32.17 9.21
N GLN A 478 -11.50 -32.17 10.54
CA GLN A 478 -12.55 -32.70 11.42
C GLN A 478 -13.88 -31.97 11.22
N TRP A 479 -13.86 -30.64 11.14
CA TRP A 479 -15.08 -29.87 10.91
C TRP A 479 -15.71 -30.18 9.53
N LEU A 480 -14.90 -30.37 8.49
CA LEU A 480 -15.38 -30.75 7.15
C LEU A 480 -16.03 -32.13 7.14
N TRP A 481 -15.48 -33.10 7.88
CA TRP A 481 -16.12 -34.40 8.07
C TRP A 481 -17.47 -34.29 8.80
N GLU A 482 -17.53 -33.52 9.87
CA GLU A 482 -18.78 -33.27 10.61
C GLU A 482 -19.82 -32.52 9.75
N TRP A 483 -19.38 -31.68 8.80
CA TRP A 483 -20.24 -31.01 7.83
C TRP A 483 -20.77 -31.96 6.75
N LEU A 484 -19.94 -32.91 6.29
CA LEU A 484 -20.33 -33.94 5.33
C LEU A 484 -21.33 -34.95 5.90
N ASP A 485 -21.30 -35.19 7.21
CA ASP A 485 -22.29 -36.05 7.89
C ASP A 485 -23.68 -35.40 8.04
N LEU A 486 -23.83 -34.12 7.70
CA LEU A 486 -25.14 -33.44 7.72
C LEU A 486 -26.06 -33.93 6.59
N THR A 487 -27.35 -33.69 6.71
CA THR A 487 -28.28 -33.87 5.58
C THR A 487 -28.10 -32.74 4.56
N GLN A 488 -28.51 -32.95 3.31
CA GLN A 488 -28.48 -31.91 2.26
C GLN A 488 -29.22 -30.64 2.71
N ASP A 489 -30.42 -30.78 3.27
CA ASP A 489 -31.20 -29.65 3.81
C ASP A 489 -30.47 -28.89 4.92
N ASP A 490 -29.77 -29.62 5.80
CA ASP A 490 -28.98 -29.00 6.88
C ASP A 490 -27.74 -28.29 6.35
N ARG A 491 -27.08 -28.83 5.31
CA ARG A 491 -25.95 -28.16 4.63
C ARG A 491 -26.39 -26.89 3.93
N LEU A 492 -27.52 -26.91 3.23
CA LEU A 492 -28.12 -25.73 2.59
C LEU A 492 -28.48 -24.68 3.63
N SER A 493 -29.14 -25.09 4.73
CA SER A 493 -29.52 -24.20 5.82
C SER A 493 -28.30 -23.57 6.51
N LEU A 494 -27.26 -24.37 6.77
CA LEU A 494 -26.02 -23.91 7.37
C LEU A 494 -25.25 -22.96 6.45
N THR A 495 -25.24 -23.21 5.14
CA THR A 495 -24.62 -22.33 4.13
C THR A 495 -25.33 -20.99 4.08
N ALA A 496 -26.67 -20.99 3.96
CA ALA A 496 -27.47 -19.75 4.01
C ALA A 496 -27.24 -18.97 5.32
N THR A 497 -27.15 -19.69 6.43
CA THR A 497 -26.90 -19.12 7.76
C THR A 497 -25.47 -18.55 7.89
N ALA A 498 -24.48 -19.20 7.28
CA ALA A 498 -23.10 -18.72 7.26
C ALA A 498 -22.96 -17.46 6.40
N VAL A 499 -23.64 -17.38 5.26
CA VAL A 499 -23.70 -16.18 4.40
C VAL A 499 -24.40 -15.03 5.12
N LYS A 500 -25.52 -15.31 5.82
CA LYS A 500 -26.16 -14.35 6.75
C LYS A 500 -25.21 -13.86 7.84
N GLY A 501 -24.47 -14.79 8.42
CA GLY A 501 -23.44 -14.49 9.41
C GLY A 501 -22.38 -13.55 8.85
N PHE A 502 -21.88 -13.81 7.64
CA PHE A 502 -20.87 -13.03 6.94
C PHE A 502 -21.31 -11.59 6.67
N ALA A 503 -22.49 -11.41 6.08
CA ALA A 503 -23.02 -10.08 5.77
C ALA A 503 -23.23 -9.22 7.04
N GLY A 504 -23.53 -9.87 8.18
CA GLY A 504 -23.62 -9.21 9.48
C GLY A 504 -22.29 -8.89 10.18
N LEU A 505 -21.14 -9.19 9.57
CA LEU A 505 -19.83 -8.89 10.16
C LEU A 505 -19.42 -7.44 9.91
N PRO A 506 -18.57 -6.85 10.79
CA PRO A 506 -17.95 -5.56 10.51
C PRO A 506 -17.20 -5.60 9.18
N LEU A 507 -17.28 -4.51 8.40
CA LEU A 507 -16.63 -4.42 7.08
C LEU A 507 -15.12 -4.70 7.09
N GLN A 508 -14.39 -4.40 8.19
CA GLN A 508 -12.97 -4.78 8.28
C GLN A 508 -12.77 -6.31 8.31
N VAL A 509 -13.74 -7.03 8.86
CA VAL A 509 -13.72 -8.49 8.94
C VAL A 509 -14.08 -9.08 7.58
N GLN A 510 -15.12 -8.55 6.92
CA GLN A 510 -15.48 -8.93 5.55
C GLN A 510 -14.30 -8.71 4.57
N ALA A 511 -13.61 -7.57 4.65
CA ALA A 511 -12.45 -7.29 3.80
C ALA A 511 -11.30 -8.27 4.03
N ARG A 512 -11.08 -8.69 5.28
CA ARG A 512 -10.11 -9.74 5.60
C ARG A 512 -10.49 -11.10 5.01
N HIS A 513 -11.78 -11.39 4.90
CA HIS A 513 -12.23 -12.64 4.28
C HIS A 513 -12.09 -12.60 2.78
N LEU A 514 -12.43 -11.47 2.17
CA LEU A 514 -12.22 -11.28 0.74
C LEU A 514 -10.72 -11.40 0.40
N ALA A 515 -9.83 -10.85 1.24
CA ALA A 515 -8.38 -11.05 1.10
C ALA A 515 -7.96 -12.53 1.18
N LEU A 516 -8.63 -13.32 2.02
CA LEU A 516 -8.39 -14.76 2.16
C LEU A 516 -8.84 -15.54 0.93
N LEU A 517 -10.00 -15.18 0.37
CA LEU A 517 -10.53 -15.78 -0.85
C LEU A 517 -9.62 -15.45 -2.04
N ILE A 518 -9.09 -14.23 -2.09
CA ILE A 518 -8.06 -13.83 -3.06
C ILE A 518 -6.82 -14.72 -2.92
N ASP A 519 -6.34 -14.96 -1.69
CA ASP A 519 -5.19 -15.86 -1.46
C ASP A 519 -5.44 -17.29 -1.94
N ILE A 520 -6.62 -17.84 -1.66
CA ILE A 520 -7.01 -19.19 -2.09
C ILE A 520 -7.05 -19.24 -3.63
N LYS A 521 -7.71 -18.29 -4.28
CA LYS A 521 -7.83 -18.22 -5.74
C LYS A 521 -6.49 -18.03 -6.45
N LEU A 522 -5.59 -17.22 -5.90
CA LEU A 522 -4.24 -17.09 -6.46
C LEU A 522 -3.43 -18.39 -6.31
N ALA A 523 -3.64 -19.12 -5.23
CA ALA A 523 -3.02 -20.42 -5.03
C ALA A 523 -3.53 -21.47 -6.03
N THR A 524 -4.84 -21.49 -6.32
CA THR A 524 -5.39 -22.40 -7.35
C THR A 524 -4.83 -22.10 -8.73
N PHE A 525 -4.76 -20.83 -9.09
CA PHE A 525 -4.21 -20.39 -10.37
C PHE A 525 -2.75 -20.77 -10.58
N ARG A 526 -1.95 -20.77 -9.51
CA ARG A 526 -0.56 -21.22 -9.53
C ARG A 526 -0.40 -22.75 -9.54
N MET A 527 -1.43 -23.51 -9.19
CA MET A 527 -1.41 -24.98 -9.37
C MET A 527 -1.73 -25.38 -10.82
N GLU A 528 -2.61 -24.63 -11.49
CA GLU A 528 -2.97 -24.88 -12.90
C GLU A 528 -1.86 -24.49 -13.88
N GLN A 529 -1.07 -23.49 -13.52
CA GLN A 529 0.14 -23.11 -14.25
C GLN A 529 1.28 -23.93 -13.67
N ASP A 530 1.54 -25.12 -14.24
CA ASP A 530 2.71 -25.93 -13.93
C ASP A 530 3.95 -25.03 -13.80
N VAL A 531 4.62 -25.17 -12.66
CA VAL A 531 5.78 -24.40 -12.19
C VAL A 531 6.67 -23.91 -13.36
N ALA A 532 6.61 -22.60 -13.63
CA ALA A 532 7.58 -21.91 -14.48
C ALA A 532 8.19 -20.71 -13.72
N GLU A 533 9.24 -21.04 -12.97
CA GLU A 533 10.51 -20.31 -12.79
C GLU A 533 10.61 -18.97 -12.05
N ASP A 534 9.56 -18.16 -11.85
CA ASP A 534 9.78 -16.78 -11.36
C ASP A 534 9.20 -16.41 -9.97
N ALA A 535 9.03 -17.37 -9.06
CA ALA A 535 8.68 -17.04 -7.67
C ALA A 535 9.93 -16.73 -6.83
N THR A 536 10.51 -15.53 -6.98
CA THR A 536 11.75 -15.12 -6.29
C THR A 536 11.58 -14.80 -4.79
N GLU A 537 10.35 -14.59 -4.31
CA GLU A 537 10.09 -14.33 -2.89
C GLU A 537 9.61 -15.60 -2.15
N ALA A 538 10.45 -16.13 -1.25
CA ALA A 538 10.13 -17.28 -0.39
C ALA A 538 8.80 -17.13 0.39
N ASN A 539 8.38 -15.89 0.68
CA ASN A 539 7.11 -15.58 1.34
C ASN A 539 5.87 -15.91 0.49
N ASP A 540 5.97 -15.75 -0.82
CA ASP A 540 4.87 -16.00 -1.76
C ASP A 540 4.70 -17.49 -2.04
N ILE A 541 5.80 -18.24 -2.07
CA ILE A 541 5.78 -19.71 -2.20
C ILE A 541 5.09 -20.34 -0.98
N GLU A 542 5.49 -19.96 0.23
CA GLU A 542 4.93 -20.55 1.45
C GLU A 542 3.46 -20.15 1.67
N ARG A 543 3.07 -18.93 1.28
CA ARG A 543 1.67 -18.50 1.27
C ARG A 543 0.82 -19.29 0.27
N CYS A 544 1.32 -19.48 -0.94
CA CYS A 544 0.64 -20.28 -1.95
C CYS A 544 0.53 -21.74 -1.51
N ALA A 545 1.59 -22.34 -0.96
CA ALA A 545 1.53 -23.71 -0.42
C ALA A 545 0.44 -23.88 0.65
N ARG A 546 0.23 -22.88 1.53
CA ARG A 546 -0.87 -22.88 2.50
C ARG A 546 -2.25 -22.73 1.84
N GLY A 547 -2.38 -21.83 0.86
CA GLY A 547 -3.61 -21.66 0.09
C GLY A 547 -3.99 -22.94 -0.67
N VAL A 548 -3.00 -23.63 -1.24
CA VAL A 548 -3.15 -24.93 -1.91
C VAL A 548 -3.68 -25.98 -0.94
N ARG A 549 -3.12 -26.11 0.28
CA ARG A 549 -3.60 -27.07 1.27
C ARG A 549 -5.05 -26.82 1.68
N VAL A 550 -5.42 -25.56 1.93
CA VAL A 550 -6.81 -25.20 2.26
C VAL A 550 -7.75 -25.50 1.09
N TYR A 551 -7.32 -25.23 -0.15
CA TYR A 551 -8.08 -25.53 -1.34
C TYR A 551 -8.27 -27.04 -1.56
N GLN A 552 -7.21 -27.84 -1.37
CA GLN A 552 -7.27 -29.30 -1.46
C GLN A 552 -8.22 -29.91 -0.41
N LEU A 553 -8.22 -29.38 0.81
CA LEU A 553 -9.18 -29.79 1.85
C LEU A 553 -10.62 -29.43 1.49
N LEU A 554 -10.84 -28.24 0.92
CA LEU A 554 -12.17 -27.84 0.43
C LEU A 554 -12.62 -28.72 -0.74
N LEU A 555 -11.75 -29.00 -1.71
CA LEU A 555 -12.05 -29.91 -2.81
C LEU A 555 -12.37 -31.30 -2.28
N ALA A 556 -11.54 -31.88 -1.42
CA ALA A 556 -11.79 -33.20 -0.82
C ALA A 556 -13.13 -33.27 -0.08
N ALA A 557 -13.59 -32.14 0.49
CA ALA A 557 -14.90 -32.05 1.12
C ALA A 557 -16.06 -31.84 0.13
N LEU A 558 -15.82 -31.27 -1.05
CA LEU A 558 -16.86 -31.03 -2.06
C LEU A 558 -17.00 -32.17 -3.07
N THR A 559 -15.91 -32.89 -3.40
CA THR A 559 -15.91 -34.05 -4.30
C THR A 559 -16.95 -35.15 -3.98
N PRO A 560 -17.25 -35.48 -2.71
CA PRO A 560 -18.26 -36.50 -2.41
C PRO A 560 -19.71 -36.04 -2.57
N LEU A 561 -19.96 -34.75 -2.84
CA LEU A 561 -21.31 -34.22 -3.07
C LEU A 561 -21.73 -34.44 -4.53
N ALA A 562 -23.03 -34.66 -4.74
CA ALA A 562 -23.59 -34.73 -6.08
C ALA A 562 -23.67 -33.33 -6.73
N ASP A 563 -23.59 -33.25 -8.05
CA ASP A 563 -23.56 -31.98 -8.80
C ASP A 563 -24.81 -31.11 -8.52
N ASP A 564 -25.98 -31.74 -8.40
CA ASP A 564 -27.25 -31.07 -8.07
C ASP A 564 -27.26 -30.48 -6.66
N GLU A 565 -26.59 -31.14 -5.72
CA GLU A 565 -26.37 -30.62 -4.37
C GLU A 565 -25.38 -29.44 -4.35
N LEU A 566 -24.29 -29.53 -5.11
CA LEU A 566 -23.32 -28.44 -5.25
C LEU A 566 -23.96 -27.19 -5.86
N ASP A 567 -24.78 -27.37 -6.91
CA ASP A 567 -25.55 -26.31 -7.54
C ASP A 567 -26.53 -25.67 -6.55
N SER A 568 -27.22 -26.49 -5.75
CA SER A 568 -28.16 -26.02 -4.73
C SER A 568 -27.46 -25.21 -3.64
N ILE A 569 -26.28 -25.63 -3.19
CA ILE A 569 -25.44 -24.92 -2.21
C ILE A 569 -24.95 -23.60 -2.81
N GLY A 570 -24.50 -23.61 -4.06
CA GLY A 570 -24.08 -22.43 -4.81
C GLY A 570 -25.21 -21.41 -4.96
N GLN A 571 -26.39 -21.84 -5.41
CA GLN A 571 -27.56 -20.98 -5.57
C GLN A 571 -28.05 -20.41 -4.23
N ALA A 572 -28.08 -21.21 -3.16
CA ALA A 572 -28.43 -20.74 -1.82
C ALA A 572 -27.44 -19.69 -1.31
N ALA A 573 -26.13 -19.89 -1.54
CA ALA A 573 -25.10 -18.94 -1.14
C ALA A 573 -25.20 -17.63 -1.95
N VAL A 574 -25.36 -17.71 -3.28
CA VAL A 574 -25.49 -16.54 -4.16
C VAL A 574 -26.77 -15.77 -3.86
N GLY A 575 -27.90 -16.46 -3.71
CA GLY A 575 -29.20 -15.83 -3.41
C GLY A 575 -29.18 -15.07 -2.09
N GLU A 576 -28.63 -15.68 -1.03
CA GLU A 576 -28.49 -15.02 0.27
C GLU A 576 -27.45 -13.89 0.24
N PHE A 577 -26.36 -14.04 -0.53
CA PHE A 577 -25.36 -12.99 -0.64
C PHE A 577 -25.90 -11.78 -1.40
N GLN A 578 -26.61 -11.99 -2.50
CA GLN A 578 -27.27 -10.92 -3.27
C GLN A 578 -28.37 -10.22 -2.45
N ALA A 579 -29.08 -10.96 -1.59
CA ALA A 579 -30.10 -10.38 -0.71
C ALA A 579 -29.52 -9.53 0.42
N LEU A 580 -28.27 -9.76 0.82
CA LEU A 580 -27.68 -9.17 2.04
C LEU A 580 -26.53 -8.20 1.79
N VAL A 581 -25.86 -8.31 0.64
CA VAL A 581 -24.71 -7.50 0.29
C VAL A 581 -25.04 -6.72 -0.96
N SER A 582 -25.33 -5.44 -0.79
CA SER A 582 -25.51 -4.55 -1.93
C SER A 582 -24.20 -4.43 -2.72
N PRO A 583 -24.26 -4.11 -4.04
CA PRO A 583 -23.07 -3.81 -4.82
C PRO A 583 -22.19 -2.72 -4.18
N LEU A 584 -22.83 -1.72 -3.53
CA LEU A 584 -22.15 -0.67 -2.78
C LEU A 584 -21.48 -1.21 -1.51
N GLY A 585 -22.15 -2.13 -0.78
CA GLY A 585 -21.56 -2.85 0.35
C GLY A 585 -20.30 -3.62 -0.04
N MET A 586 -20.31 -4.31 -1.18
CA MET A 586 -19.12 -5.00 -1.70
C MET A 586 -18.02 -4.02 -2.12
N ALA A 587 -18.36 -2.91 -2.77
CA ALA A 587 -17.39 -1.87 -3.11
C ALA A 587 -16.67 -1.35 -1.86
N ARG A 588 -17.39 -1.16 -0.75
CA ARG A 588 -16.80 -0.78 0.55
C ARG A 588 -15.87 -1.82 1.13
N VAL A 589 -16.19 -3.11 0.97
CA VAL A 589 -15.32 -4.23 1.36
C VAL A 589 -14.03 -4.20 0.53
N VAL A 590 -14.12 -3.97 -0.78
CA VAL A 590 -12.97 -3.88 -1.70
C VAL A 590 -12.08 -2.68 -1.37
N LEU A 591 -12.66 -1.53 -1.03
CA LEU A 591 -11.88 -0.33 -0.65
C LEU A 591 -11.03 -0.52 0.61
N ARG A 592 -11.45 -1.42 1.50
CA ARG A 592 -10.69 -1.75 2.71
C ARG A 592 -9.61 -2.81 2.49
N LEU A 593 -9.50 -3.36 1.28
CA LEU A 593 -8.36 -4.17 0.88
C LEU A 593 -7.12 -3.29 0.70
N SER A 594 -5.93 -3.83 0.96
CA SER A 594 -4.70 -3.11 0.63
C SER A 594 -4.60 -2.86 -0.88
N PRO A 595 -3.90 -1.81 -1.35
CA PRO A 595 -3.73 -1.52 -2.77
C PRO A 595 -3.24 -2.74 -3.57
N TYR A 596 -2.31 -3.50 -3.00
CA TYR A 596 -1.81 -4.75 -3.58
C TYR A 596 -2.91 -5.81 -3.74
N ARG A 597 -3.74 -6.03 -2.71
CA ARG A 597 -4.86 -6.98 -2.76
C ARG A 597 -5.95 -6.56 -3.74
N ARG A 598 -6.19 -5.26 -3.91
CA ARG A 598 -7.13 -4.75 -4.92
C ARG A 598 -6.67 -5.12 -6.33
N ARG A 599 -5.37 -4.96 -6.64
CA ARG A 599 -4.80 -5.38 -7.94
C ARG A 599 -4.92 -6.88 -8.15
N GLN A 600 -4.65 -7.68 -7.14
CA GLN A 600 -4.82 -9.12 -7.21
C GLN A 600 -6.29 -9.53 -7.46
N LEU A 601 -7.24 -8.86 -6.80
CA LEU A 601 -8.66 -9.06 -7.08
C LEU A 601 -9.00 -8.73 -8.53
N THR A 602 -8.48 -7.62 -9.07
CA THR A 602 -8.64 -7.26 -10.48
C THR A 602 -8.13 -8.37 -11.40
N HIS A 603 -6.95 -8.95 -11.14
CA HIS A 603 -6.43 -10.07 -11.92
C HIS A 603 -7.33 -11.31 -11.84
N ILE A 604 -7.88 -11.62 -10.66
CA ILE A 604 -8.81 -12.75 -10.49
C ILE A 604 -10.07 -12.52 -11.32
N LEU A 605 -10.65 -11.31 -11.29
CA LEU A 605 -11.86 -10.98 -12.06
C LEU A 605 -11.66 -11.13 -13.57
N VAL A 606 -10.47 -10.82 -14.08
CA VAL A 606 -10.13 -10.99 -15.50
C VAL A 606 -9.95 -12.46 -15.85
N ARG A 607 -9.20 -13.20 -15.02
CA ARG A 607 -8.88 -14.60 -15.28
C ARG A 607 -10.09 -15.52 -15.16
N ASP A 608 -11.00 -15.26 -14.22
CA ASP A 608 -12.27 -15.98 -14.10
C ASP A 608 -13.32 -15.52 -15.13
N GLU A 609 -12.93 -14.69 -16.12
CA GLU A 609 -13.79 -14.14 -17.18
C GLU A 609 -15.03 -13.37 -16.66
N ILE A 610 -14.99 -12.93 -15.40
CA ILE A 610 -16.06 -12.14 -14.78
C ILE A 610 -16.08 -10.73 -15.37
N MET A 611 -14.92 -10.21 -15.76
CA MET A 611 -14.77 -8.89 -16.38
C MET A 611 -13.72 -8.92 -17.48
N GLU A 612 -13.94 -8.14 -18.54
CA GLU A 612 -12.92 -7.87 -19.54
C GLU A 612 -11.69 -7.16 -18.91
N GLU A 613 -10.49 -7.49 -19.36
CA GLU A 613 -9.23 -6.96 -18.83
C GLU A 613 -9.21 -5.43 -18.74
N LEU A 614 -9.65 -4.78 -19.80
CA LEU A 614 -9.66 -3.33 -19.89
C LEU A 614 -10.67 -2.70 -18.91
N SER A 615 -11.82 -3.35 -18.70
CA SER A 615 -12.84 -2.94 -17.73
C SER A 615 -12.37 -3.13 -16.28
N ALA A 616 -11.69 -4.25 -16.00
CA ALA A 616 -11.13 -4.52 -14.69
C ALA A 616 -9.99 -3.55 -14.35
N LEU A 617 -9.10 -3.24 -15.31
CA LEU A 617 -8.06 -2.22 -15.16
C LEU A 617 -8.63 -0.82 -14.92
N ARG A 618 -9.68 -0.44 -15.66
CA ARG A 618 -10.41 0.82 -15.45
C ARG A 618 -11.00 0.89 -14.04
N LEU A 619 -11.66 -0.18 -13.59
CA LEU A 619 -12.21 -0.27 -12.24
C LEU A 619 -11.12 -0.14 -11.16
N GLY A 620 -10.01 -0.87 -11.31
CA GLY A 620 -8.88 -0.81 -10.38
C GLY A 620 -8.23 0.58 -10.30
N ARG A 621 -8.06 1.25 -11.45
CA ARG A 621 -7.56 2.63 -11.52
C ARG A 621 -8.54 3.62 -10.91
N ALA A 622 -9.83 3.51 -11.22
CA ALA A 622 -10.87 4.38 -10.68
C ALA A 622 -10.95 4.27 -9.15
N LEU A 623 -10.98 3.05 -8.60
CA LEU A 623 -11.00 2.82 -7.14
C LEU A 623 -9.73 3.37 -6.46
N THR A 624 -8.56 3.22 -7.08
CA THR A 624 -7.31 3.75 -6.54
C THR A 624 -7.26 5.27 -6.60
N ALA A 625 -7.74 5.87 -7.69
CA ALA A 625 -7.81 7.31 -7.86
C ALA A 625 -8.78 7.94 -6.84
N LEU A 626 -10.01 7.41 -6.73
CA LEU A 626 -11.00 7.89 -5.77
C LEU A 626 -10.52 7.78 -4.33
N ASP A 627 -9.86 6.67 -3.97
CA ASP A 627 -9.28 6.47 -2.65
C ASP A 627 -8.12 7.46 -2.39
N SER A 628 -7.27 7.73 -3.38
CA SER A 628 -6.19 8.70 -3.26
C SER A 628 -6.68 10.15 -3.13
N MET A 629 -7.81 10.49 -3.77
CA MET A 629 -8.38 11.84 -3.76
C MET A 629 -9.16 12.13 -2.49
N LEU A 630 -10.00 11.19 -2.07
CA LEU A 630 -10.95 11.40 -0.97
C LEU A 630 -10.47 10.81 0.36
N GLY A 631 -9.57 9.83 0.30
CA GLY A 631 -9.21 8.98 1.44
C GLY A 631 -10.25 7.89 1.70
N THR A 632 -9.77 6.70 2.10
CA THR A 632 -10.60 5.52 2.40
C THR A 632 -11.82 5.81 3.29
N GLU A 633 -11.66 6.62 4.35
CA GLU A 633 -12.75 6.91 5.29
C GLU A 633 -13.86 7.78 4.68
N THR A 634 -13.49 8.80 3.91
CA THR A 634 -14.45 9.69 3.24
C THR A 634 -15.20 8.95 2.14
N LEU A 635 -14.49 8.15 1.34
CA LEU A 635 -15.11 7.36 0.27
C LEU A 635 -16.04 6.27 0.85
N ASP A 636 -15.66 5.63 1.96
CA ASP A 636 -16.52 4.69 2.69
C ASP A 636 -17.77 5.39 3.25
N ALA A 637 -17.65 6.62 3.75
CA ALA A 637 -18.78 7.40 4.23
C ALA A 637 -19.75 7.79 3.08
N VAL A 638 -19.22 8.20 1.91
CA VAL A 638 -20.01 8.49 0.71
C VAL A 638 -20.77 7.26 0.24
N LEU A 639 -20.10 6.12 0.13
CA LEU A 639 -20.74 4.87 -0.28
C LEU A 639 -21.78 4.39 0.75
N THR A 640 -21.55 4.64 2.05
CA THR A 640 -22.55 4.38 3.09
C THR A 640 -23.80 5.23 2.89
N GLY A 641 -23.61 6.53 2.58
CA GLY A 641 -24.72 7.44 2.29
C GLY A 641 -25.52 7.03 1.07
N MET A 642 -24.84 6.61 -0.01
CA MET A 642 -25.49 6.09 -1.21
C MET A 642 -26.25 4.78 -0.94
N ASP A 643 -25.66 3.85 -0.19
CA ASP A 643 -26.28 2.57 0.17
C ASP A 643 -27.53 2.76 1.06
N ALA A 644 -27.47 3.72 1.99
CA ALA A 644 -28.62 4.13 2.78
C ALA A 644 -29.70 4.82 1.91
N ALA A 645 -29.31 5.66 0.95
CA ALA A 645 -30.26 6.31 0.06
C ALA A 645 -30.96 5.32 -0.89
N VAL A 646 -30.23 4.33 -1.41
CA VAL A 646 -30.79 3.28 -2.29
C VAL A 646 -31.73 2.37 -1.50
N SER A 647 -31.37 1.98 -0.27
CA SER A 647 -32.23 1.14 0.57
C SER A 647 -33.50 1.86 1.06
N VAL A 648 -33.43 3.16 1.34
CA VAL A 648 -34.61 3.97 1.72
C VAL A 648 -35.46 4.33 0.49
N GLY A 649 -34.83 4.61 -0.65
CA GLY A 649 -35.51 4.97 -1.91
C GLY A 649 -36.34 3.85 -2.53
N SER A 650 -36.11 2.59 -2.14
CA SER A 650 -36.93 1.45 -2.56
C SER A 650 -38.24 1.31 -1.78
N GLY A 651 -38.43 2.05 -0.66
CA GLY A 651 -39.58 1.89 0.23
C GLY A 651 -40.46 3.13 0.47
N VAL A 652 -39.96 4.36 0.29
CA VAL A 652 -40.72 5.58 0.63
C VAL A 652 -40.40 6.73 -0.31
N LEU A 653 -41.25 6.95 -1.32
CA LEU A 653 -41.37 8.25 -2.00
C LEU A 653 -42.17 9.20 -1.10
N GLY A 654 -41.49 9.78 -0.11
CA GLY A 654 -42.11 10.77 0.77
C GLY A 654 -41.23 11.11 1.96
N VAL A 655 -40.68 12.32 1.93
CA VAL A 655 -40.00 13.01 3.05
C VAL A 655 -38.51 12.66 3.23
N GLY A 656 -37.64 13.43 2.55
CA GLY A 656 -36.18 13.34 2.76
C GLY A 656 -35.31 14.34 1.98
N SER A 657 -35.74 15.60 1.81
CA SER A 657 -35.02 16.60 0.99
C SER A 657 -33.67 17.09 1.55
N GLY A 658 -33.32 16.80 2.81
CA GLY A 658 -32.15 17.38 3.47
C GLY A 658 -30.83 16.63 3.23
N ILE A 659 -30.86 15.31 3.11
CA ILE A 659 -29.64 14.48 2.92
C ILE A 659 -29.31 14.34 1.43
N LEU A 660 -30.34 14.38 0.57
CA LEU A 660 -30.16 14.42 -0.88
C LEU A 660 -29.49 15.70 -1.37
N ALA A 661 -29.55 16.84 -0.66
CA ALA A 661 -28.90 18.08 -1.12
C ALA A 661 -27.36 18.03 -1.00
N ALA A 662 -26.82 17.40 0.04
CA ALA A 662 -25.37 17.21 0.18
C ALA A 662 -24.83 16.10 -0.74
N GLY A 663 -25.63 15.05 -0.97
CA GLY A 663 -25.33 13.99 -1.93
C GLY A 663 -25.50 14.41 -3.39
N ALA A 664 -26.48 15.26 -3.70
CA ALA A 664 -26.75 15.77 -5.05
C ALA A 664 -25.63 16.70 -5.53
N ASN A 665 -25.02 17.52 -4.66
CA ASN A 665 -23.87 18.33 -5.07
C ASN A 665 -22.63 17.48 -5.38
N VAL A 666 -22.48 16.32 -4.73
CA VAL A 666 -21.39 15.35 -5.00
C VAL A 666 -21.73 14.45 -6.20
N LEU A 667 -23.01 14.11 -6.40
CA LEU A 667 -23.50 13.32 -7.53
C LEU A 667 -23.68 14.13 -8.82
N ASP A 668 -23.96 15.43 -8.75
CA ASP A 668 -23.84 16.35 -9.89
C ASP A 668 -22.38 16.47 -10.31
N SER A 669 -21.47 16.60 -9.33
CA SER A 669 -20.02 16.62 -9.58
C SER A 669 -19.51 15.28 -10.18
N LEU A 670 -20.09 14.14 -9.78
CA LEU A 670 -19.78 12.81 -10.31
C LEU A 670 -20.49 12.50 -11.64
N GLY A 671 -21.70 13.02 -11.86
CA GLY A 671 -22.45 12.93 -13.12
C GLY A 671 -21.78 13.75 -14.21
N THR A 672 -21.20 14.90 -13.86
CA THR A 672 -20.30 15.65 -14.73
C THR A 672 -18.98 14.92 -15.00
N LEU A 673 -18.45 14.13 -14.05
CA LEU A 673 -17.26 13.29 -14.25
C LEU A 673 -17.54 12.03 -15.09
N GLY A 674 -18.75 11.45 -15.01
CA GLY A 674 -19.17 10.29 -15.80
C GLY A 674 -19.38 10.63 -17.28
N ASN A 675 -19.94 11.81 -17.56
CA ASN A 675 -20.05 12.32 -18.93
C ASN A 675 -18.73 12.93 -19.44
N ALA A 676 -17.86 13.48 -18.58
CA ALA A 676 -16.52 13.93 -18.95
C ALA A 676 -15.48 12.79 -19.14
N SER A 677 -15.83 11.54 -18.80
CA SER A 677 -15.01 10.37 -19.12
C SER A 677 -15.24 9.86 -20.55
N MET A 678 -16.33 10.29 -21.21
CA MET A 678 -16.62 9.91 -22.60
C MET A 678 -16.02 10.89 -23.62
N ASP A 679 -15.60 12.10 -23.20
CA ASP A 679 -14.84 13.05 -24.02
C ASP A 679 -13.75 13.73 -23.18
N LEU A 680 -12.48 13.38 -23.45
CA LEU A 680 -11.33 13.98 -22.79
C LEU A 680 -11.01 15.37 -23.39
N GLY A 681 -11.42 16.42 -22.67
CA GLY A 681 -10.99 17.81 -22.82
C GLY A 681 -11.18 18.59 -21.51
N ILE A 682 -10.07 19.04 -20.91
CA ILE A 682 -9.85 19.61 -19.56
C ILE A 682 -10.63 20.92 -19.27
N TYR A 683 -11.09 21.16 -18.02
CA TYR A 683 -10.89 22.41 -17.22
C TYR A 683 -11.28 22.27 -15.71
N PRO A 684 -10.66 23.04 -14.77
CA PRO A 684 -10.97 23.05 -13.33
C PRO A 684 -11.53 24.39 -12.78
N ALA A 685 -12.34 24.34 -11.71
CA ALA A 685 -12.73 25.48 -10.84
C ALA A 685 -13.57 24.94 -9.63
N LEU A 686 -13.55 25.42 -8.37
CA LEU A 686 -13.21 26.71 -7.73
C LEU A 686 -12.97 26.55 -6.20
N PHE A 687 -12.09 27.38 -5.63
CA PHE A 687 -12.16 27.88 -4.23
C PHE A 687 -12.21 29.43 -4.30
N PRO A 688 -12.89 30.13 -3.38
CA PRO A 688 -13.05 31.58 -3.47
C PRO A 688 -11.88 32.31 -2.79
N LEU A 689 -11.40 33.38 -3.41
CA LEU A 689 -10.55 34.38 -2.78
C LEU A 689 -11.32 35.68 -2.63
N ALA A 690 -11.19 36.25 -1.44
CA ALA A 690 -11.78 37.49 -1.01
C ALA A 690 -11.08 38.70 -1.66
N ASP A 691 -11.93 39.68 -1.90
CA ASP A 691 -11.74 41.04 -2.36
C ASP A 691 -10.93 41.88 -1.36
N GLU A 692 -9.89 42.61 -1.82
CA GLU A 692 -9.52 43.95 -1.33
C GLU A 692 -8.75 44.71 -2.43
N GLY A 693 -9.10 45.99 -2.58
CA GLY A 693 -8.83 46.86 -3.72
C GLY A 693 -7.47 47.57 -3.80
N PRO A 694 -7.35 48.62 -4.64
CA PRO A 694 -6.12 48.95 -5.36
C PRO A 694 -5.36 50.15 -4.79
N THR A 695 -4.05 50.17 -5.03
CA THR A 695 -3.26 51.42 -5.11
C THR A 695 -2.39 51.41 -6.35
N GLN A 696 -2.62 52.40 -7.20
CA GLN A 696 -1.78 52.80 -8.33
C GLN A 696 -0.38 53.20 -7.84
N GLU A 697 0.65 52.81 -8.57
CA GLU A 697 1.84 53.65 -8.72
C GLU A 697 2.51 53.38 -10.08
N THR A 698 2.54 54.45 -10.88
CA THR A 698 3.26 54.65 -12.13
C THR A 698 4.77 54.52 -11.92
N ALA A 699 5.51 53.91 -12.86
CA ALA A 699 6.81 54.42 -13.33
C ALA A 699 7.51 53.52 -14.38
N THR A 700 7.73 54.13 -15.56
CA THR A 700 8.94 54.13 -16.41
C THR A 700 9.55 52.85 -17.00
N VAL A 701 9.45 52.81 -18.34
CA VAL A 701 10.35 52.20 -19.32
C VAL A 701 11.81 52.70 -19.15
N PRO A 702 12.82 51.87 -19.47
CA PRO A 702 13.76 52.32 -20.50
C PRO A 702 14.20 51.22 -21.49
N ALA A 703 14.11 51.62 -22.77
CA ALA A 703 15.08 51.54 -23.85
C ALA A 703 16.00 50.31 -24.03
N MET A 704 15.87 49.78 -25.23
CA MET A 704 16.82 48.99 -26.02
C MET A 704 18.29 49.43 -25.93
N SER A 705 19.18 48.45 -25.98
CA SER A 705 20.50 48.57 -26.62
C SER A 705 21.04 47.18 -27.02
N GLU A 706 20.96 46.85 -28.30
CA GLU A 706 22.00 46.11 -29.03
C GLU A 706 23.29 46.97 -29.05
N PRO A 707 24.54 46.42 -29.16
CA PRO A 707 24.96 45.74 -30.41
C PRO A 707 26.17 44.77 -30.37
N HIS A 708 26.42 44.23 -31.57
CA HIS A 708 27.69 43.80 -32.18
C HIS A 708 28.30 42.41 -31.88
N ALA A 709 28.36 41.65 -32.99
CA ALA A 709 29.17 40.48 -33.26
C ALA A 709 30.67 40.80 -33.37
N GLU A 710 31.52 39.83 -33.01
CA GLU A 710 32.83 39.68 -33.63
C GLU A 710 33.28 38.21 -33.66
N LEU A 711 33.74 37.81 -34.85
CA LEU A 711 34.36 36.53 -35.18
C LEU A 711 35.67 36.32 -34.40
N SER A 712 35.96 35.08 -34.02
CA SER A 712 37.30 34.55 -34.27
C SER A 712 37.29 33.03 -34.49
N ARG A 713 38.09 32.66 -35.48
CA ARG A 713 38.29 31.36 -36.11
C ARG A 713 39.65 30.87 -35.63
N ALA A 714 39.77 29.60 -35.25
CA ALA A 714 41.06 28.91 -35.24
C ALA A 714 40.85 27.42 -35.51
N ASP A 715 41.39 27.02 -36.66
CA ASP A 715 41.54 25.66 -37.18
C ASP A 715 42.40 24.77 -36.26
N ALA A 716 42.22 23.44 -36.34
CA ALA A 716 43.27 22.54 -36.86
C ALA A 716 42.96 21.03 -36.66
N CYS A 717 43.11 20.30 -37.78
CA CYS A 717 43.55 18.90 -37.95
C CYS A 717 42.62 17.77 -37.49
N VAL A 718 41.97 16.99 -38.37
CA VAL A 718 42.50 16.05 -39.40
C VAL A 718 43.34 14.92 -38.81
N ALA A 719 42.75 13.73 -38.73
CA ALA A 719 43.41 12.47 -39.08
C ALA A 719 42.35 11.43 -39.46
N SER A 720 42.58 10.82 -40.62
CA SER A 720 41.70 9.99 -41.41
C SER A 720 42.11 8.51 -41.37
N GLY A 721 41.10 7.64 -41.29
CA GLY A 721 41.03 6.32 -41.94
C GLY A 721 41.65 5.11 -41.22
N PRO A 722 41.50 3.89 -41.78
CA PRO A 722 40.41 3.41 -42.64
C PRO A 722 39.96 1.93 -42.35
N THR A 723 38.89 1.53 -43.05
CA THR A 723 38.60 0.18 -43.62
C THR A 723 38.59 -1.09 -42.73
N ASP A 724 37.48 -1.84 -42.73
CA ASP A 724 37.37 -3.02 -43.59
C ASP A 724 35.96 -3.66 -43.57
N GLN A 725 35.47 -3.93 -44.78
CA GLN A 725 34.41 -4.90 -45.08
C GLN A 725 35.06 -6.29 -45.15
N HIS A 726 34.40 -7.33 -44.64
CA HIS A 726 34.50 -8.66 -45.25
C HIS A 726 33.27 -9.53 -44.91
N ASP A 727 32.63 -10.01 -45.98
CA ASP A 727 31.59 -11.03 -45.98
C ASP A 727 32.13 -12.45 -45.72
N PHE A 728 31.18 -13.35 -45.41
CA PHE A 728 31.17 -14.82 -45.53
C PHE A 728 31.92 -15.69 -44.51
N LEU A 729 31.14 -16.30 -43.60
CA LEU A 729 30.81 -17.73 -43.62
C LEU A 729 29.44 -17.98 -42.99
#